data_AF-A0A396MTJ0-F1
#
_entry.id   AF-A0A396MTJ0-F1
#
_cell.length_a   1.000
_cell.length_b   1.000
_cell.length_c   1.000
_cell.angle_alpha   90.00
_cell.angle_beta   90.00
_cell.angle_gamma   90.00
#
_symmetry.space_group_name_H-M   'P 1'
#
loop_
_entity.id
_entity.type
_entity.pdbx_description
1 polymer ?
#
loop_
_entity_poly.entity_id
_entity_poly.type
_entity_poly.pdbx_seq_one_letter_code
_entity_poly.pdbx_strand_id
1 'polypeptide(L)'
;MQEKRREVRPVSYLEDFEKTLAEKCHQNEPPFCQAACPFRLDIKGLEEKWKKGRFNAAYRTYQNTVGFPDIVSKMCSHPCEKACLRAKLDGGIAIGLLERATVEYAKRKAPNAYNLPSKGKKIAIVGGGLSGLGCALRLCNKKYEVTIYEREMVLGGQARNQMDPAEFDAEIEAQFQFEEFSRHLGETVTDLEALRADYDAVYVATGADGADFGLEMDPDGAFATRTPGVFIGGSLTGGDSMKALADGLAVSLAIERYLKTGGMNEPFRKEGTLLNLQTNGIERADRVVPANGESYTEEEAIQEITRCQKCSCDACMRACDLMRLHEKTPRRLYEEVYITIHPGTLSRDGTWATRLISTCDHCGLCKEVCPQHIDFSQFLLDSMRAMQKKGAMPWPFHDFWLRDMAYASGKAGLTRKPENVKKSSYAFFPGCQLAGSDPRYVTRTYEWLRSKKPDAAIWMTCCGAPAEWAGEVDIHAAHLEEMRRQWRELGEPTVVLACPNCRKMFEEYLPELPVVFLAEVMEEWGVEKDAALEPDNAEKGEMEAGSAQQAQPYALFDPCASRYYPELQESVRHLADAAGITWENLPYDGKKARCCGYGGHIGIASPSHTSYMTTSRAKEEELPYVTYCVNCRESFAGQGKEAVHILDLLFGLNGAGRPAATVTERWHNRLAAKRELLKTYWNETIEEETHMKLEVEKELERKLSAGQILIEDMEQVIEHCEREDRGIIDPETGHRIGHLKIQHMTYWAEYEVLPDGGYKLWNGYSHRMNLEGE
;
A
#
# COMPACT_ATOMS: atom_id res chain seq x y z
N MET A 1 0.30 36.78 7.79
CA MET A 1 -0.05 35.44 7.29
C MET A 1 -0.80 34.73 8.39
N GLN A 2 -2.08 34.44 8.18
CA GLN A 2 -3.01 33.96 9.21
C GLN A 2 -2.56 32.62 9.83
N GLU A 3 -2.49 32.59 11.15
CA GLU A 3 -2.42 31.40 11.98
C GLU A 3 -3.63 30.51 11.69
N LYS A 4 -3.44 29.47 10.87
CA LYS A 4 -4.33 28.31 10.93
C LYS A 4 -3.80 27.39 12.03
N ARG A 5 -4.34 27.52 13.24
CA ARG A 5 -4.47 26.36 14.12
C ARG A 5 -5.18 25.28 13.29
N ARG A 6 -4.47 24.21 12.92
CA ARG A 6 -5.14 23.00 12.42
C ARG A 6 -5.84 22.39 13.63
N GLU A 7 -7.09 22.77 13.84
CA GLU A 7 -8.02 22.00 14.66
C GLU A 7 -7.99 20.53 14.20
N VAL A 8 -8.15 19.61 15.15
CA VAL A 8 -8.35 18.18 14.89
C VAL A 8 -9.38 18.04 13.77
N ARG A 9 -8.99 17.43 12.64
CA ARG A 9 -9.79 17.43 11.41
C ARG A 9 -11.19 16.82 11.70
N PRO A 10 -12.29 17.47 11.28
CA PRO A 10 -13.64 16.98 11.54
C PRO A 10 -13.93 15.65 10.80
N VAL A 11 -14.98 14.95 11.24
CA VAL A 11 -15.45 13.64 10.73
C VAL A 11 -15.79 13.65 9.23
N SER A 12 -15.93 14.82 8.58
CA SER A 12 -16.18 14.99 7.14
C SER A 12 -15.06 14.43 6.24
N TYR A 13 -13.92 14.02 6.79
CA TYR A 13 -12.77 13.53 6.03
C TYR A 13 -12.97 12.14 5.37
N LEU A 14 -13.80 11.26 5.93
CA LEU A 14 -14.01 9.92 5.35
C LEU A 14 -14.81 9.99 4.03
N GLU A 15 -15.75 10.94 3.94
CA GLU A 15 -16.51 11.24 2.72
C GLU A 15 -15.60 11.90 1.66
N ASP A 16 -14.70 12.79 2.09
CA ASP A 16 -13.68 13.39 1.21
C ASP A 16 -12.69 12.35 0.65
N PHE A 17 -12.37 11.31 1.42
CA PHE A 17 -11.48 10.24 0.98
C PHE A 17 -12.13 9.33 -0.07
N GLU A 18 -13.43 9.03 0.05
CA GLU A 18 -14.18 8.31 -0.98
C GLU A 18 -14.13 9.04 -2.31
N LYS A 19 -14.46 10.34 -2.28
CA LYS A 19 -14.41 11.21 -3.45
C LYS A 19 -13.02 11.24 -4.07
N THR A 20 -11.98 11.35 -3.22
CA THR A 20 -10.59 11.30 -3.65
C THR A 20 -10.24 9.99 -4.36
N LEU A 21 -10.65 8.84 -3.82
CA LEU A 21 -10.43 7.55 -4.46
C LEU A 21 -11.21 7.43 -5.78
N ALA A 22 -12.47 7.86 -5.81
CA ALA A 22 -13.32 7.79 -7.00
C ALA A 22 -12.82 8.67 -8.15
N GLU A 23 -12.37 9.89 -7.84
CA GLU A 23 -11.97 10.88 -8.85
C GLU A 23 -10.50 10.76 -9.26
N LYS A 24 -9.60 10.40 -8.33
CA LYS A 24 -8.15 10.44 -8.59
C LYS A 24 -7.49 9.07 -8.71
N CYS A 25 -8.07 7.98 -8.20
CA CYS A 25 -7.37 6.70 -8.24
C CYS A 25 -7.34 6.11 -9.66
N HIS A 26 -6.13 5.96 -10.22
CA HIS A 26 -5.95 5.40 -11.56
C HIS A 26 -6.00 3.86 -11.63
N GLN A 27 -6.40 3.17 -10.54
CA GLN A 27 -6.41 1.70 -10.49
C GLN A 27 -7.23 1.07 -11.63
N ASN A 28 -8.39 1.66 -11.95
CA ASN A 28 -9.32 1.15 -12.96
C ASN A 28 -9.06 1.71 -14.36
N GLU A 29 -7.99 2.49 -14.55
CA GLU A 29 -7.63 2.97 -15.87
C GLU A 29 -7.22 1.80 -16.78
N PRO A 30 -7.68 1.79 -18.04
CA PRO A 30 -7.32 0.74 -18.98
C PRO A 30 -5.81 0.77 -19.28
N PRO A 31 -5.17 -0.38 -19.56
CA PRO A 31 -3.83 -0.44 -20.13
C PRO A 31 -3.73 0.39 -21.42
N PHE A 32 -2.52 0.89 -21.73
CA PHE A 32 -2.27 1.68 -22.95
C PHE A 32 -2.76 0.99 -24.24
N CYS A 33 -2.51 -0.31 -24.38
CA CYS A 33 -2.93 -1.09 -25.54
C CYS A 33 -4.47 -1.18 -25.67
N GLN A 34 -5.18 -1.35 -24.55
CA GLN A 34 -6.65 -1.38 -24.53
C GLN A 34 -7.25 0.00 -24.79
N ALA A 35 -6.64 1.05 -24.23
CA ALA A 35 -7.04 2.44 -24.45
C ALA A 35 -6.87 2.90 -25.91
N ALA A 36 -5.82 2.42 -26.58
CA ALA A 36 -5.58 2.70 -28.00
C ALA A 36 -6.43 1.85 -28.94
N CYS A 37 -6.91 0.69 -28.49
CA CYS A 37 -7.71 -0.21 -29.30
C CYS A 37 -9.13 0.36 -29.52
N PRO A 38 -9.61 0.51 -30.77
CA PRO A 38 -10.97 0.99 -31.05
C PRO A 38 -12.04 0.07 -30.46
N PHE A 39 -11.76 -1.24 -30.35
CA PHE A 39 -12.64 -2.25 -29.76
C PHE A 39 -12.55 -2.35 -28.23
N ARG A 40 -11.60 -1.64 -27.59
CA ARG A 40 -11.30 -1.77 -26.14
C ARG A 40 -11.00 -3.22 -25.71
N LEU A 41 -10.30 -3.95 -26.58
CA LEU A 41 -9.96 -5.36 -26.37
C LEU A 41 -9.28 -5.59 -25.01
N ASP A 42 -9.79 -6.55 -24.23
CA ASP A 42 -9.25 -6.90 -22.91
C ASP A 42 -7.93 -7.67 -23.04
N ILE A 43 -6.85 -6.93 -23.30
CA ILE A 43 -5.51 -7.49 -23.45
C ILE A 43 -5.04 -8.16 -22.16
N LYS A 44 -5.44 -7.68 -20.98
CA LYS A 44 -5.07 -8.33 -19.70
C LYS A 44 -5.70 -9.72 -19.57
N GLY A 45 -6.98 -9.86 -19.89
CA GLY A 45 -7.66 -11.14 -19.89
C GLY A 45 -7.21 -12.09 -21.01
N LEU A 46 -6.74 -11.55 -22.15
CA LEU A 46 -6.16 -12.34 -23.24
C LEU A 46 -4.73 -12.79 -22.93
N GLU A 47 -3.93 -11.95 -22.30
CA GLU A 47 -2.55 -12.24 -21.90
C GLU A 47 -2.47 -13.56 -21.11
N GLU A 48 -3.37 -13.76 -20.15
CA GLU A 48 -3.35 -14.95 -19.31
C GLU A 48 -3.69 -16.21 -20.12
N LYS A 49 -4.57 -16.08 -21.12
CA LYS A 49 -4.98 -17.17 -22.01
C LYS A 49 -3.86 -17.53 -22.97
N TRP A 50 -3.21 -16.54 -23.58
CA TRP A 50 -2.06 -16.74 -24.45
C TRP A 50 -0.89 -17.37 -23.71
N LYS A 51 -0.54 -16.90 -22.51
CA LYS A 51 0.52 -17.49 -21.68
C LYS A 51 0.28 -18.97 -21.36
N LYS A 52 -0.98 -19.40 -21.27
CA LYS A 52 -1.38 -20.78 -20.99
C LYS A 52 -1.66 -21.61 -22.26
N GLY A 53 -1.38 -21.08 -23.47
CA GLY A 53 -1.68 -21.75 -24.74
C GLY A 53 -3.18 -21.98 -25.01
N ARG A 54 -4.07 -21.22 -24.34
CA ARG A 54 -5.53 -21.43 -24.39
C ARG A 54 -6.19 -20.69 -25.56
N PHE A 55 -5.77 -20.97 -26.79
CA PHE A 55 -6.22 -20.25 -27.99
C PHE A 55 -7.74 -20.29 -28.23
N ASN A 56 -8.43 -21.40 -27.91
CA ASN A 56 -9.90 -21.45 -27.97
C ASN A 56 -10.58 -20.43 -27.03
N ALA A 57 -10.05 -20.27 -25.81
CA ALA A 57 -10.60 -19.31 -24.86
C ALA A 57 -10.24 -17.87 -25.25
N ALA A 58 -9.04 -17.67 -25.81
CA ALA A 58 -8.62 -16.39 -26.34
C ALA A 58 -9.50 -15.97 -27.53
N TYR A 59 -9.73 -16.87 -28.49
CA TYR A 59 -10.59 -16.64 -29.65
C TYR A 59 -12.01 -16.27 -29.23
N ARG A 60 -12.60 -16.98 -28.26
CA ARG A 60 -13.93 -16.62 -27.76
C ARG A 60 -13.99 -15.19 -27.22
N THR A 61 -12.99 -14.77 -26.45
CA THR A 61 -12.91 -13.38 -25.95
C THR A 61 -12.68 -12.37 -27.08
N TYR A 62 -11.82 -12.71 -28.04
CA TYR A 62 -11.54 -11.87 -29.19
C TYR A 62 -12.78 -11.69 -30.06
N GLN A 63 -13.41 -12.78 -30.51
CA GLN A 63 -14.68 -12.80 -31.26
C GLN A 63 -15.79 -12.05 -30.55
N ASN A 64 -16.00 -12.30 -29.25
CA ASN A 64 -17.01 -11.59 -28.48
C ASN A 64 -16.76 -10.09 -28.40
N THR A 65 -15.54 -9.61 -28.68
CA THR A 65 -15.18 -8.18 -28.66
C THR A 65 -15.25 -7.57 -30.05
N VAL A 66 -14.62 -8.20 -31.04
CA VAL A 66 -14.40 -7.61 -32.38
C VAL A 66 -15.45 -8.01 -33.43
N GLY A 67 -16.31 -8.99 -33.13
CA GLY A 67 -17.37 -9.44 -34.04
C GLY A 67 -16.87 -10.33 -35.16
N PHE A 68 -15.93 -9.84 -35.97
CA PHE A 68 -15.34 -10.53 -37.13
C PHE A 68 -13.82 -10.75 -36.97
N PRO A 69 -13.39 -11.75 -36.16
CA PRO A 69 -11.99 -12.08 -35.90
C PRO A 69 -11.06 -12.11 -37.11
N ASP A 70 -11.42 -12.80 -38.19
CA ASP A 70 -10.53 -13.01 -39.33
C ASP A 70 -10.30 -11.69 -40.06
N ILE A 71 -11.37 -10.92 -40.32
CA ILE A 71 -11.31 -9.57 -40.91
C ILE A 71 -10.42 -8.65 -40.06
N VAL A 72 -10.65 -8.60 -38.75
CA VAL A 72 -9.93 -7.67 -37.86
C VAL A 72 -8.45 -8.05 -37.73
N SER A 73 -8.11 -9.34 -37.63
CA SER A 73 -6.72 -9.80 -37.52
C SER A 73 -5.87 -9.51 -38.76
N LYS A 74 -6.51 -9.37 -39.93
CA LYS A 74 -5.85 -9.05 -41.21
C LYS A 74 -5.78 -7.55 -41.49
N MET A 75 -6.83 -6.80 -41.18
CA MET A 75 -6.97 -5.38 -41.55
C MET A 75 -6.52 -4.38 -40.48
N CYS A 76 -6.36 -4.80 -39.23
CA CYS A 76 -6.00 -3.90 -38.14
C CYS A 76 -4.61 -3.25 -38.34
N SER A 77 -4.51 -1.95 -38.05
CA SER A 77 -3.25 -1.19 -38.09
C SER A 77 -2.41 -1.29 -36.79
N HIS A 78 -2.88 -2.13 -35.85
CA HIS A 78 -2.26 -2.44 -34.56
C HIS A 78 -1.84 -1.22 -33.73
N PRO A 79 -2.75 -0.25 -33.45
CA PRO A 79 -2.43 0.93 -32.64
C PRO A 79 -1.99 0.57 -31.21
N CYS A 80 -2.43 -0.60 -30.72
CA CYS A 80 -2.06 -1.16 -29.43
C CYS A 80 -0.55 -1.44 -29.28
N GLU A 81 0.14 -1.80 -30.37
CA GLU A 81 1.60 -2.05 -30.34
C GLU A 81 2.38 -0.75 -30.20
N LYS A 82 1.95 0.30 -30.91
CA LYS A 82 2.54 1.65 -30.84
C LYS A 82 2.32 2.30 -29.47
N ALA A 83 1.15 2.08 -28.87
CA ALA A 83 0.82 2.58 -27.55
C ALA A 83 1.44 1.76 -26.39
N CYS A 84 1.96 0.55 -26.68
CA CYS A 84 2.50 -0.33 -25.65
C CYS A 84 3.63 0.34 -24.85
N LEU A 85 3.66 0.13 -23.53
CA LEU A 85 4.74 0.64 -22.66
C LEU A 85 6.14 0.22 -23.17
N ARG A 86 6.26 -1.00 -23.71
CA ARG A 86 7.53 -1.54 -24.24
C ARG A 86 7.95 -0.93 -25.57
N ALA A 87 7.08 -0.19 -26.27
CA ALA A 87 7.45 0.46 -27.53
C ALA A 87 8.63 1.44 -27.37
N LYS A 88 8.81 1.98 -26.16
CA LYS A 88 9.94 2.86 -25.79
C LYS A 88 11.18 2.11 -25.29
N LEU A 89 11.14 0.78 -25.21
CA LEU A 89 12.20 -0.08 -24.66
C LEU A 89 12.81 -0.99 -25.74
N ASP A 90 12.08 -2.04 -26.12
CA ASP A 90 12.52 -3.14 -26.99
C ASP A 90 11.43 -3.60 -27.98
N GLY A 91 10.49 -2.70 -28.26
CA GLY A 91 9.37 -2.94 -29.16
C GLY A 91 8.13 -3.41 -28.42
N GLY A 92 6.98 -2.84 -28.80
CA GLY A 92 5.69 -3.23 -28.26
C GLY A 92 5.41 -4.72 -28.46
N ILE A 93 4.56 -5.27 -27.59
CA ILE A 93 4.06 -6.64 -27.76
C ILE A 93 3.35 -6.74 -29.11
N ALA A 94 3.70 -7.74 -29.91
CA ALA A 94 3.17 -8.01 -31.24
C ALA A 94 1.72 -8.54 -31.20
N ILE A 95 0.80 -7.75 -30.65
CA ILE A 95 -0.60 -8.12 -30.46
C ILE A 95 -1.25 -8.52 -31.79
N GLY A 96 -0.89 -7.89 -32.91
CA GLY A 96 -1.41 -8.28 -34.22
C GLY A 96 -1.09 -9.72 -34.61
N LEU A 97 0.15 -10.15 -34.36
CA LEU A 97 0.58 -11.53 -34.61
C LEU A 97 -0.04 -12.51 -33.61
N LEU A 98 -0.26 -12.09 -32.36
CA LEU A 98 -0.98 -12.89 -31.35
C LEU A 98 -2.46 -13.09 -31.72
N GLU A 99 -3.12 -12.05 -32.26
CA GLU A 99 -4.49 -12.14 -32.77
C GLU A 99 -4.57 -13.11 -33.95
N ARG A 100 -3.63 -13.04 -34.91
CA ARG A 100 -3.55 -13.99 -36.03
C ARG A 100 -3.33 -15.43 -35.56
N ALA A 101 -2.38 -15.66 -34.65
CA ALA A 101 -2.16 -16.97 -34.04
C ALA A 101 -3.43 -17.47 -33.30
N THR A 102 -4.17 -16.57 -32.66
CA THR A 102 -5.43 -16.90 -32.00
C THR A 102 -6.48 -17.41 -32.97
N VAL A 103 -6.59 -16.75 -34.13
CA VAL A 103 -7.48 -17.18 -35.19
C VAL A 103 -7.01 -18.52 -35.76
N GLU A 104 -5.72 -18.69 -36.02
CA GLU A 104 -5.16 -19.92 -36.61
C GLU A 104 -5.38 -21.16 -35.73
N TYR A 105 -4.95 -21.11 -34.46
CA TYR A 105 -4.93 -22.28 -33.57
C TYR A 105 -6.27 -22.55 -32.86
N ALA A 106 -7.26 -21.67 -33.00
CA ALA A 106 -8.59 -21.91 -32.45
C ALA A 106 -9.31 -23.02 -33.22
N LYS A 107 -9.51 -24.15 -32.55
CA LYS A 107 -10.28 -25.30 -33.08
C LYS A 107 -11.79 -25.07 -33.04
N ARG A 108 -12.28 -24.23 -32.13
CA ARG A 108 -13.71 -23.94 -31.93
C ARG A 108 -14.01 -22.48 -32.25
N LYS A 109 -14.39 -22.23 -33.50
CA LYS A 109 -14.64 -20.87 -34.02
C LYS A 109 -16.11 -20.46 -34.12
N ALA A 110 -17.03 -21.42 -34.03
CA ALA A 110 -18.46 -21.15 -34.17
C ALA A 110 -18.92 -20.04 -33.19
N PRO A 111 -19.73 -19.07 -33.64
CA PRO A 111 -20.26 -18.00 -32.80
C PRO A 111 -21.18 -18.57 -31.72
N ASN A 112 -21.50 -17.76 -30.71
CA ASN A 112 -22.41 -18.21 -29.65
C ASN A 112 -23.84 -18.29 -30.20
N ALA A 113 -24.45 -19.48 -30.11
CA ALA A 113 -25.88 -19.64 -30.36
C ALA A 113 -26.67 -19.23 -29.10
N TYR A 114 -27.26 -18.04 -29.10
CA TYR A 114 -28.12 -17.60 -27.99
C TYR A 114 -29.56 -18.06 -28.21
N ASN A 115 -30.07 -18.88 -27.30
CA ASN A 115 -31.49 -19.23 -27.28
C ASN A 115 -32.30 -18.14 -26.55
N LEU A 116 -32.60 -17.06 -27.27
CA LEU A 116 -33.40 -15.93 -26.78
C LEU A 116 -34.70 -15.83 -27.59
N PRO A 117 -35.82 -15.38 -26.98
CA PRO A 117 -37.03 -15.09 -27.74
C PRO A 117 -36.84 -13.82 -28.60
N SER A 118 -37.56 -13.76 -29.72
CA SER A 118 -37.64 -12.53 -30.54
C SER A 118 -38.09 -11.35 -29.69
N LYS A 119 -37.51 -10.17 -29.96
CA LYS A 119 -37.88 -8.91 -29.31
C LYS A 119 -39.05 -8.21 -29.99
N GLY A 120 -39.47 -8.64 -31.18
CA GLY A 120 -40.58 -8.05 -31.94
C GLY A 120 -40.36 -6.57 -32.30
N LYS A 121 -39.10 -6.15 -32.41
CA LYS A 121 -38.67 -4.78 -32.72
C LYS A 121 -37.85 -4.78 -34.00
N LYS A 122 -38.16 -3.85 -34.91
CA LYS A 122 -37.59 -3.75 -36.25
C LYS A 122 -36.54 -2.64 -36.30
N ILE A 123 -35.36 -2.94 -36.80
CA ILE A 123 -34.28 -1.97 -36.99
C ILE A 123 -33.84 -1.95 -38.46
N ALA A 124 -33.80 -0.76 -39.04
CA ALA A 124 -33.19 -0.53 -40.36
C ALA A 124 -31.75 -0.05 -40.21
N ILE A 125 -30.86 -0.57 -41.04
CA ILE A 125 -29.47 -0.15 -41.15
C ILE A 125 -29.22 0.31 -42.58
N VAL A 126 -28.85 1.57 -42.75
CA VAL A 126 -28.55 2.17 -44.04
C VAL A 126 -27.03 2.14 -44.25
N GLY A 127 -26.56 1.18 -45.04
CA GLY A 127 -25.15 0.89 -45.30
C GLY A 127 -24.76 -0.52 -44.86
N GLY A 128 -24.32 -1.35 -45.81
CA GLY A 128 -23.87 -2.74 -45.62
C GLY A 128 -22.35 -2.88 -45.47
N GLY A 129 -21.63 -1.80 -45.16
CA GLY A 129 -20.20 -1.83 -44.79
C GLY A 129 -19.95 -2.42 -43.40
N LEU A 130 -18.68 -2.44 -42.96
CA LEU A 130 -18.30 -3.03 -41.66
C LEU A 130 -19.08 -2.45 -40.47
N SER A 131 -19.39 -1.16 -40.49
CA SER A 131 -20.14 -0.53 -39.41
C SER A 131 -21.58 -1.05 -39.32
N GLY A 132 -22.28 -1.10 -40.46
CA GLY A 132 -23.62 -1.69 -40.54
C GLY A 132 -23.63 -3.18 -40.21
N LEU A 133 -22.67 -3.95 -40.73
CA LEU A 133 -22.51 -5.38 -40.44
C LEU A 133 -22.24 -5.65 -38.95
N GLY A 134 -21.39 -4.85 -38.30
CA GLY A 134 -21.12 -4.96 -36.86
C GLY A 134 -22.38 -4.68 -36.02
N CYS A 135 -23.15 -3.67 -36.39
CA CYS A 135 -24.42 -3.35 -35.73
C CYS A 135 -25.44 -4.48 -35.92
N ALA A 136 -25.61 -4.95 -37.16
CA ALA A 136 -26.48 -6.07 -37.50
C ALA A 136 -26.12 -7.32 -36.69
N LEU A 137 -24.83 -7.70 -36.63
CA LEU A 137 -24.38 -8.88 -35.91
C LEU A 137 -24.79 -8.84 -34.43
N ARG A 138 -24.61 -7.70 -33.75
CA ARG A 138 -24.96 -7.56 -32.33
C ARG A 138 -26.47 -7.56 -32.08
N LEU A 139 -27.23 -6.92 -32.95
CA LEU A 139 -28.69 -6.85 -32.83
C LEU A 139 -29.34 -8.21 -33.16
N CYS A 140 -28.88 -8.91 -34.20
CA CYS A 140 -29.39 -10.24 -34.54
C CYS A 140 -29.10 -11.27 -33.42
N ASN A 141 -27.89 -11.26 -32.85
CA ASN A 141 -27.56 -12.09 -31.68
C ASN A 141 -28.48 -11.87 -30.46
N LYS A 142 -29.10 -10.68 -30.35
CA LYS A 142 -30.10 -10.33 -29.32
C LYS A 142 -31.55 -10.59 -29.76
N LYS A 143 -31.75 -11.15 -30.96
CA LYS A 143 -33.03 -11.52 -31.59
C LYS A 143 -33.93 -10.34 -31.92
N TYR A 144 -33.32 -9.27 -32.42
CA TYR A 144 -34.00 -8.18 -33.11
C TYR A 144 -34.20 -8.47 -34.59
N GLU A 145 -35.26 -7.92 -35.19
CA GLU A 145 -35.48 -7.99 -36.63
C GLU A 145 -34.67 -6.89 -37.32
N VAL A 146 -33.64 -7.26 -38.09
CA VAL A 146 -32.73 -6.32 -38.72
C VAL A 146 -32.86 -6.38 -40.24
N THR A 147 -32.98 -5.21 -40.87
CA THR A 147 -32.92 -5.03 -42.31
C THR A 147 -31.75 -4.13 -42.69
N ILE A 148 -30.87 -4.59 -43.58
CA ILE A 148 -29.77 -3.79 -44.14
C ILE A 148 -30.16 -3.30 -45.54
N TYR A 149 -30.03 -2.00 -45.78
CA TYR A 149 -30.12 -1.36 -47.09
C TYR A 149 -28.73 -1.02 -47.59
N GLU A 150 -28.34 -1.53 -48.75
CA GLU A 150 -27.03 -1.33 -49.35
C GLU A 150 -27.18 -0.95 -50.83
N ARG A 151 -26.47 0.10 -51.24
CA ARG A 151 -26.53 0.64 -52.60
C ARG A 151 -25.87 -0.28 -53.61
N GLU A 152 -24.85 -1.03 -53.17
CA GLU A 152 -24.13 -1.99 -54.01
C GLU A 152 -24.84 -3.35 -54.03
N MET A 153 -24.48 -4.20 -55.01
CA MET A 153 -25.00 -5.57 -55.10
C MET A 153 -24.35 -6.55 -54.09
N VAL A 154 -23.41 -6.07 -53.28
CA VAL A 154 -22.63 -6.88 -52.33
C VAL A 154 -22.44 -6.15 -51.00
N LEU A 155 -22.32 -6.92 -49.91
CA LEU A 155 -22.00 -6.39 -48.58
C LEU A 155 -20.49 -6.20 -48.40
N GLY A 156 -20.12 -5.41 -47.39
CA GLY A 156 -18.74 -5.19 -46.95
C GLY A 156 -18.19 -3.79 -47.29
N GLY A 157 -18.89 -3.03 -48.14
CA GLY A 157 -18.48 -1.67 -48.53
C GLY A 157 -17.03 -1.61 -49.04
N GLN A 158 -16.33 -0.51 -48.78
CA GLN A 158 -14.93 -0.35 -49.21
C GLN A 158 -13.96 -1.35 -48.55
N ALA A 159 -14.28 -1.87 -47.36
CA ALA A 159 -13.43 -2.80 -46.62
C ALA A 159 -13.31 -4.16 -47.33
N ARG A 160 -14.36 -4.56 -48.07
CA ARG A 160 -14.34 -5.79 -48.89
C ARG A 160 -13.15 -5.83 -49.86
N ASN A 161 -12.77 -4.67 -50.41
CA ASN A 161 -11.72 -4.57 -51.42
C ASN A 161 -10.30 -4.57 -50.82
N GLN A 162 -10.18 -4.67 -49.48
CA GLN A 162 -8.89 -4.62 -48.76
C GLN A 162 -8.39 -6.02 -48.37
N MET A 163 -9.17 -7.07 -48.62
CA MET A 163 -8.79 -8.47 -48.45
C MET A 163 -9.45 -9.34 -49.53
N ASP A 164 -9.18 -10.65 -49.53
CA ASP A 164 -9.82 -11.56 -50.48
C ASP A 164 -11.36 -11.56 -50.28
N PRO A 165 -12.15 -11.27 -51.32
CA PRO A 165 -13.60 -11.19 -51.19
C PRO A 165 -14.29 -12.49 -50.78
N ALA A 166 -13.71 -13.65 -51.07
CA ALA A 166 -14.27 -14.94 -50.67
C ALA A 166 -13.98 -15.24 -49.19
N GLU A 167 -12.79 -14.90 -48.71
CA GLU A 167 -12.48 -14.95 -47.27
C GLU A 167 -13.37 -13.98 -46.47
N PHE A 168 -13.62 -12.78 -47.01
CA PHE A 168 -14.52 -11.81 -46.37
C PHE A 168 -15.93 -12.38 -46.22
N ASP A 169 -16.50 -12.93 -47.31
CA ASP A 169 -17.84 -13.52 -47.28
C ASP A 169 -17.92 -14.73 -46.35
N ALA A 170 -16.91 -15.59 -46.37
CA ALA A 170 -16.85 -16.76 -45.50
C ALA A 170 -16.88 -16.38 -44.01
N GLU A 171 -16.19 -15.30 -43.61
CA GLU A 171 -16.23 -14.79 -42.24
C GLU A 171 -17.62 -14.24 -41.90
N ILE A 172 -18.24 -13.45 -42.79
CA ILE A 172 -19.60 -12.94 -42.56
C ILE A 172 -20.58 -14.10 -42.39
N GLU A 173 -20.58 -15.07 -43.30
CA GLU A 173 -21.43 -16.26 -43.21
C GLU A 173 -21.18 -17.05 -41.92
N ALA A 174 -19.92 -17.25 -41.55
CA ALA A 174 -19.56 -17.95 -40.33
C ALA A 174 -20.08 -17.26 -39.07
N GLN A 175 -19.98 -15.92 -38.97
CA GLN A 175 -20.45 -15.18 -37.80
C GLN A 175 -21.98 -15.06 -37.73
N PHE A 176 -22.67 -15.11 -38.87
CA PHE A 176 -24.14 -15.10 -38.96
C PHE A 176 -24.77 -16.50 -39.04
N GLN A 177 -24.02 -17.60 -38.90
CA GLN A 177 -24.55 -18.96 -39.15
C GLN A 177 -25.77 -19.38 -38.31
N PHE A 178 -26.05 -18.69 -37.19
CA PHE A 178 -27.21 -18.93 -36.32
C PHE A 178 -28.21 -17.76 -36.30
N GLU A 179 -28.01 -16.77 -37.17
CA GLU A 179 -28.72 -15.50 -37.17
C GLU A 179 -29.16 -15.14 -38.59
N GLU A 180 -30.36 -14.56 -38.73
CA GLU A 180 -30.89 -14.12 -40.02
C GLU A 180 -31.15 -12.62 -40.01
N PHE A 181 -30.91 -11.96 -41.14
CA PHE A 181 -31.24 -10.56 -41.37
C PHE A 181 -31.69 -10.36 -42.82
N SER A 182 -32.62 -9.43 -43.01
CA SER A 182 -33.11 -9.03 -44.33
C SER A 182 -32.11 -8.10 -45.01
N ARG A 183 -31.97 -8.21 -46.33
CA ARG A 183 -31.05 -7.36 -47.11
C ARG A 183 -31.72 -6.83 -48.37
N HIS A 184 -31.61 -5.52 -48.58
CA HIS A 184 -31.99 -4.81 -49.79
C HIS A 184 -30.70 -4.35 -50.48
N LEU A 185 -30.29 -5.07 -51.53
CA LEU A 185 -29.05 -4.82 -52.27
C LEU A 185 -29.37 -4.08 -53.57
N GLY A 186 -28.48 -3.20 -54.01
CA GLY A 186 -28.72 -2.36 -55.20
C GLY A 186 -29.71 -1.21 -54.95
N GLU A 187 -30.04 -0.91 -53.69
CA GLU A 187 -31.06 0.06 -53.31
C GLU A 187 -30.44 1.25 -52.57
N THR A 188 -30.63 2.46 -53.11
CA THR A 188 -30.17 3.69 -52.46
C THR A 188 -31.33 4.31 -51.69
N VAL A 189 -31.19 4.39 -50.36
CA VAL A 189 -32.15 5.10 -49.50
C VAL A 189 -32.00 6.60 -49.75
N THR A 190 -33.07 7.24 -50.19
CA THR A 190 -33.12 8.70 -50.44
C THR A 190 -34.01 9.46 -49.45
N ASP A 191 -34.96 8.77 -48.81
CA ASP A 191 -35.90 9.34 -47.84
C ASP A 191 -35.84 8.57 -46.51
N LEU A 192 -35.20 9.20 -45.52
CA LEU A 192 -35.05 8.63 -44.19
C LEU A 192 -36.37 8.65 -43.39
N GLU A 193 -37.26 9.63 -43.63
CA GLU A 193 -38.52 9.74 -42.91
C GLU A 193 -39.49 8.64 -43.31
N ALA A 194 -39.55 8.31 -44.61
CA ALA A 194 -40.30 7.16 -45.09
C ALA A 194 -39.81 5.86 -44.43
N LEU A 195 -38.49 5.68 -44.33
CA LEU A 195 -37.91 4.50 -43.68
C LEU A 195 -38.25 4.44 -42.19
N ARG A 196 -38.24 5.57 -41.47
CA ARG A 196 -38.58 5.63 -40.04
C ARG A 196 -40.03 5.25 -39.73
N ALA A 197 -40.95 5.32 -40.70
CA ALA A 197 -42.35 4.95 -40.49
C ALA A 197 -42.52 3.43 -40.25
N ASP A 198 -41.63 2.60 -40.80
CA ASP A 198 -41.73 1.14 -40.81
C ASP A 198 -40.83 0.45 -39.77
N TYR A 199 -39.94 1.19 -39.11
CA TYR A 199 -38.92 0.66 -38.21
C TYR A 199 -38.91 1.38 -36.85
N ASP A 200 -38.67 0.65 -35.77
CA ASP A 200 -38.56 1.21 -34.42
C ASP A 200 -37.27 1.99 -34.21
N ALA A 201 -36.21 1.70 -34.98
CA ALA A 201 -34.96 2.45 -34.96
C ALA A 201 -34.25 2.38 -36.33
N VAL A 202 -33.49 3.43 -36.66
CA VAL A 202 -32.69 3.49 -37.88
C VAL A 202 -31.25 3.84 -37.55
N TYR A 203 -30.29 3.09 -38.14
CA TYR A 203 -28.87 3.38 -38.05
C TYR A 203 -28.32 3.77 -39.43
N VAL A 204 -27.77 4.98 -39.53
CA VAL A 204 -27.14 5.51 -40.74
C VAL A 204 -25.62 5.27 -40.69
N ALA A 205 -25.15 4.42 -41.59
CA ALA A 205 -23.78 3.93 -41.69
C ALA A 205 -23.29 3.92 -43.16
N THR A 206 -23.61 4.98 -43.90
CA THR A 206 -23.45 5.08 -45.37
C THR A 206 -22.00 5.20 -45.86
N GLY A 207 -21.03 5.28 -44.94
CA GLY A 207 -19.61 5.38 -45.25
C GLY A 207 -19.12 6.82 -45.45
N ALA A 208 -17.82 7.01 -45.70
CA ALA A 208 -17.21 8.33 -45.79
C ALA A 208 -17.77 9.21 -46.94
N ASP A 209 -18.14 8.57 -48.05
CA ASP A 209 -18.72 9.23 -49.23
C ASP A 209 -20.26 9.06 -49.28
N GLY A 210 -20.87 8.71 -48.16
CA GLY A 210 -22.30 8.41 -48.03
C GLY A 210 -23.15 9.63 -47.67
N ALA A 211 -24.47 9.52 -47.85
CA ALA A 211 -25.40 10.54 -47.39
C ALA A 211 -25.53 10.53 -45.86
N ASP A 212 -25.39 11.70 -45.23
CA ASP A 212 -25.65 11.92 -43.80
C ASP A 212 -27.10 12.30 -43.51
N PHE A 213 -27.91 12.51 -44.55
CA PHE A 213 -29.30 12.94 -44.49
C PHE A 213 -29.51 14.25 -43.70
N GLY A 214 -28.48 15.09 -43.58
CA GLY A 214 -28.51 16.30 -42.76
C GLY A 214 -28.69 16.03 -41.27
N LEU A 215 -28.35 14.83 -40.80
CA LEU A 215 -28.46 14.46 -39.38
C LEU A 215 -27.41 15.16 -38.54
N GLU A 216 -27.86 15.79 -37.46
CA GLU A 216 -26.98 16.39 -36.46
C GLU A 216 -26.79 15.43 -35.28
N MET A 217 -25.53 15.12 -34.97
CA MET A 217 -25.18 14.35 -33.78
C MET A 217 -25.56 15.10 -32.50
N ASP A 218 -26.06 14.36 -31.52
CA ASP A 218 -26.30 14.88 -30.17
C ASP A 218 -24.93 15.10 -29.47
N PRO A 219 -24.63 16.31 -28.97
CA PRO A 219 -23.38 16.57 -28.26
C PRO A 219 -23.27 15.81 -26.92
N ASP A 220 -24.37 15.33 -26.35
CA ASP A 220 -24.41 14.66 -25.05
C ASP A 220 -24.29 13.13 -25.14
N GLY A 221 -24.27 12.54 -26.34
CA GLY A 221 -24.28 11.10 -26.53
C GLY A 221 -23.55 10.61 -27.79
N ALA A 222 -22.83 9.51 -27.65
CA ALA A 222 -22.23 8.80 -28.76
C ALA A 222 -23.33 8.21 -29.67
N PHE A 223 -23.17 8.40 -30.98
CA PHE A 223 -24.00 7.86 -32.07
C PHE A 223 -25.45 8.38 -32.16
N ALA A 224 -25.98 9.01 -31.12
CA ALA A 224 -27.32 9.57 -31.14
C ALA A 224 -27.38 10.81 -32.04
N THR A 225 -28.54 10.99 -32.67
CA THR A 225 -28.86 12.22 -33.41
C THR A 225 -29.93 13.00 -32.66
N ARG A 226 -30.15 14.26 -33.03
CA ARG A 226 -31.30 15.05 -32.55
C ARG A 226 -32.65 14.50 -33.01
N THR A 227 -32.65 13.55 -33.95
CA THR A 227 -33.84 12.93 -34.51
C THR A 227 -34.17 11.64 -33.73
N PRO A 228 -35.32 11.57 -33.02
CA PRO A 228 -35.66 10.41 -32.21
C PRO A 228 -35.68 9.09 -33.00
N GLY A 229 -35.00 8.09 -32.45
CA GLY A 229 -34.88 6.75 -33.03
C GLY A 229 -33.87 6.63 -34.18
N VAL A 230 -33.13 7.70 -34.50
CA VAL A 230 -32.12 7.70 -35.55
C VAL A 230 -30.72 7.84 -34.96
N PHE A 231 -29.83 6.94 -35.38
CA PHE A 231 -28.44 6.88 -34.96
C PHE A 231 -27.52 7.05 -36.18
N ILE A 232 -26.33 7.59 -35.98
CA ILE A 232 -25.34 7.82 -37.02
C ILE A 232 -23.95 7.40 -36.55
N GLY A 233 -23.10 6.88 -37.45
CA GLY A 233 -21.74 6.51 -37.10
C GLY A 233 -20.96 5.85 -38.24
N GLY A 234 -19.88 5.17 -37.87
CA GLY A 234 -19.00 4.51 -38.84
C GLY A 234 -18.05 5.47 -39.53
N SER A 235 -17.64 5.16 -40.76
CA SER A 235 -16.75 6.05 -41.53
C SER A 235 -17.40 7.38 -41.92
N LEU A 236 -18.74 7.46 -41.89
CA LEU A 236 -19.49 8.69 -42.10
C LEU A 236 -19.12 9.79 -41.08
N THR A 237 -18.73 9.39 -39.87
CA THR A 237 -18.33 10.30 -38.78
C THR A 237 -16.80 10.40 -38.63
N GLY A 238 -16.02 10.03 -39.66
CA GLY A 238 -14.57 10.29 -39.71
C GLY A 238 -13.64 9.19 -39.19
N GLY A 239 -14.08 7.91 -39.16
CA GLY A 239 -13.26 6.77 -38.73
C GLY A 239 -12.75 5.87 -39.86
N ASP A 240 -11.59 5.22 -39.65
CA ASP A 240 -11.10 4.14 -40.53
C ASP A 240 -11.97 2.87 -40.45
N SER A 241 -11.69 1.86 -41.27
CA SER A 241 -12.46 0.60 -41.32
C SER A 241 -12.63 -0.07 -39.96
N MET A 242 -11.59 -0.07 -39.11
CA MET A 242 -11.63 -0.75 -37.80
C MET A 242 -12.40 0.08 -36.77
N LYS A 243 -12.21 1.40 -36.78
CA LYS A 243 -13.00 2.31 -35.96
C LYS A 243 -14.48 2.24 -36.35
N ALA A 244 -14.78 2.20 -37.65
CA ALA A 244 -16.13 2.07 -38.15
C ALA A 244 -16.81 0.76 -37.71
N LEU A 245 -16.09 -0.37 -37.77
CA LEU A 245 -16.59 -1.64 -37.24
C LEU A 245 -16.83 -1.56 -35.72
N ALA A 246 -15.88 -1.00 -34.97
CA ALA A 246 -16.00 -0.84 -33.52
C ALA A 246 -17.19 0.04 -33.12
N ASP A 247 -17.46 1.10 -33.89
CA ASP A 247 -18.61 1.98 -33.72
C ASP A 247 -19.92 1.26 -34.05
N GLY A 248 -19.93 0.46 -35.13
CA GLY A 248 -21.05 -0.41 -35.49
C GLY A 248 -21.43 -1.39 -34.38
N LEU A 249 -20.43 -2.03 -33.76
CA LEU A 249 -20.67 -2.90 -32.61
C LEU A 249 -21.19 -2.10 -31.39
N ALA A 250 -20.70 -0.87 -31.19
CA ALA A 250 -21.04 -0.01 -30.06
C ALA A 250 -22.47 0.55 -30.14
N VAL A 251 -22.89 1.02 -31.32
CA VAL A 251 -24.21 1.66 -31.52
C VAL A 251 -25.36 0.71 -31.21
N SER A 252 -25.15 -0.60 -31.33
CA SER A 252 -26.13 -1.61 -30.93
C SER A 252 -26.57 -1.49 -29.45
N LEU A 253 -25.72 -0.95 -28.57
CA LEU A 253 -26.05 -0.67 -27.17
C LEU A 253 -26.95 0.57 -27.05
N ALA A 254 -26.66 1.62 -27.82
CA ALA A 254 -27.47 2.85 -27.86
C ALA A 254 -28.87 2.57 -28.41
N ILE A 255 -28.96 1.81 -29.50
CA ILE A 255 -30.23 1.35 -30.08
C ILE A 255 -31.01 0.52 -29.06
N GLU A 256 -30.36 -0.45 -28.39
CA GLU A 256 -31.04 -1.27 -27.37
C GLU A 256 -31.54 -0.43 -26.18
N ARG A 257 -30.73 0.54 -25.71
CA ARG A 257 -31.12 1.44 -24.64
C ARG A 257 -32.34 2.26 -25.04
N TYR A 258 -32.35 2.82 -26.24
CA TYR A 258 -33.49 3.57 -26.77
C TYR A 258 -34.75 2.72 -26.82
N LEU A 259 -34.67 1.49 -27.36
CA LEU A 259 -35.81 0.59 -27.45
C LEU A 259 -36.36 0.17 -26.07
N LYS A 260 -35.52 0.18 -25.02
CA LYS A 260 -35.92 -0.20 -23.65
C LYS A 260 -36.41 0.96 -22.79
N THR A 261 -35.79 2.14 -22.91
CA THR A 261 -36.00 3.25 -21.97
C THR A 261 -36.37 4.57 -22.65
N GLY A 262 -36.32 4.63 -23.99
CA GLY A 262 -36.47 5.87 -24.76
C GLY A 262 -35.22 6.76 -24.78
N GLY A 263 -34.19 6.44 -23.99
CA GLY A 263 -32.94 7.21 -23.96
C GLY A 263 -32.00 6.81 -25.10
N MET A 264 -31.55 7.77 -25.91
CA MET A 264 -30.67 7.51 -27.06
C MET A 264 -29.17 7.61 -26.74
N ASN A 265 -28.81 8.41 -25.73
CA ASN A 265 -27.42 8.79 -25.50
C ASN A 265 -26.63 7.69 -24.77
N GLU A 266 -25.63 7.13 -25.45
CA GLU A 266 -24.55 6.37 -24.83
C GLU A 266 -23.38 7.27 -24.48
N PRO A 267 -22.71 7.11 -23.33
CA PRO A 267 -21.56 7.94 -22.98
C PRO A 267 -20.44 7.80 -24.00
N PHE A 268 -19.75 8.91 -24.30
CA PHE A 268 -18.53 8.85 -25.10
C PHE A 268 -17.51 7.93 -24.45
N ARG A 269 -16.87 7.10 -25.28
CA ARG A 269 -15.75 6.29 -24.83
C ARG A 269 -14.61 7.23 -24.47
N LYS A 270 -14.19 7.23 -23.20
CA LYS A 270 -12.98 7.93 -22.76
C LYS A 270 -11.80 7.54 -23.66
N GLU A 271 -11.13 8.54 -24.22
CA GLU A 271 -9.91 8.34 -25.01
C GLU A 271 -8.67 8.30 -24.12
N GLY A 272 -7.69 7.46 -24.49
CA GLY A 272 -6.44 7.33 -23.76
C GLY A 272 -6.58 6.67 -22.38
N THR A 273 -5.53 6.82 -21.58
CA THR A 273 -5.43 6.28 -20.23
C THR A 273 -4.65 7.25 -19.35
N LEU A 274 -5.03 7.35 -18.07
CA LEU A 274 -4.29 8.14 -17.07
C LEU A 274 -3.17 7.33 -16.40
N LEU A 275 -2.92 6.08 -16.84
CA LEU A 275 -1.79 5.31 -16.35
C LEU A 275 -0.47 6.04 -16.63
N ASN A 276 0.30 6.29 -15.56
CA ASN A 276 1.63 6.84 -15.63
C ASN A 276 2.64 5.78 -15.17
N LEU A 277 3.05 4.92 -16.10
CA LEU A 277 4.02 3.86 -15.86
C LEU A 277 5.35 4.22 -16.51
N GLN A 278 6.43 4.02 -15.74
CA GLN A 278 7.79 4.23 -16.19
C GLN A 278 8.38 2.91 -16.70
N THR A 279 9.37 3.01 -17.57
CA THR A 279 10.07 1.85 -18.15
C THR A 279 11.25 1.37 -17.29
N ASN A 280 11.61 2.13 -16.25
CA ASN A 280 12.75 1.85 -15.39
C ASN A 280 12.52 0.55 -14.59
N GLY A 281 13.52 -0.33 -14.57
CA GLY A 281 13.45 -1.62 -13.87
C GLY A 281 12.72 -2.73 -14.65
N ILE A 282 12.23 -2.45 -15.86
CA ILE A 282 11.71 -3.50 -16.76
C ILE A 282 12.90 -4.15 -17.47
N GLU A 283 13.07 -5.45 -17.29
CA GLU A 283 14.09 -6.23 -18.00
C GLU A 283 13.83 -6.21 -19.52
N ARG A 284 14.89 -5.97 -20.29
CA ARG A 284 14.84 -5.98 -21.76
C ARG A 284 14.67 -7.42 -22.23
N ALA A 285 13.78 -7.62 -23.19
CA ALA A 285 13.52 -8.89 -23.84
C ALA A 285 13.17 -8.59 -25.30
N ASP A 286 13.95 -9.18 -26.22
CA ASP A 286 13.78 -8.95 -27.65
C ASP A 286 12.41 -9.42 -28.14
N ARG A 287 11.87 -8.69 -29.12
CA ARG A 287 10.62 -9.05 -29.78
C ARG A 287 10.79 -10.36 -30.55
N VAL A 288 9.85 -11.28 -30.38
CA VAL A 288 9.87 -12.55 -31.11
C VAL A 288 9.54 -12.30 -32.58
N VAL A 289 10.41 -12.79 -33.46
CA VAL A 289 10.21 -12.76 -34.92
C VAL A 289 9.70 -14.13 -35.37
N PRO A 290 8.57 -14.22 -36.10
CA PRO A 290 8.06 -15.51 -36.57
C PRO A 290 9.05 -16.21 -37.49
N ALA A 291 9.29 -17.51 -37.29
CA ALA A 291 10.21 -18.30 -38.12
C ALA A 291 9.78 -18.36 -39.60
N ASN A 292 8.48 -18.32 -39.88
CA ASN A 292 7.92 -18.31 -41.24
C ASN A 292 7.79 -16.89 -41.84
N GLY A 293 8.10 -15.85 -41.07
CA GLY A 293 7.97 -14.44 -41.46
C GLY A 293 6.55 -13.86 -41.46
N GLU A 294 5.51 -14.66 -41.25
CA GLU A 294 4.11 -14.26 -41.43
C GLU A 294 3.24 -14.41 -40.16
N SER A 295 3.39 -15.50 -39.42
CA SER A 295 2.51 -15.87 -38.29
C SER A 295 3.26 -16.66 -37.21
N TYR A 296 2.88 -16.47 -35.96
CA TYR A 296 3.50 -17.22 -34.87
C TYR A 296 3.06 -18.68 -34.84
N THR A 297 3.99 -19.56 -34.44
CA THR A 297 3.71 -20.85 -33.80
C THR A 297 3.05 -20.65 -32.43
N GLU A 298 2.47 -21.72 -31.85
CA GLU A 298 1.92 -21.66 -30.49
C GLU A 298 3.01 -21.25 -29.47
N GLU A 299 4.22 -21.80 -29.63
CA GLU A 299 5.38 -21.53 -28.78
C GLU A 299 5.86 -20.08 -28.92
N GLU A 300 6.01 -19.56 -30.14
CA GLU A 300 6.41 -18.17 -30.39
C GLU A 300 5.40 -17.18 -29.84
N ALA A 301 4.10 -17.48 -29.95
CA ALA A 301 3.04 -16.64 -29.38
C ALA A 301 3.15 -16.59 -27.84
N ILE A 302 3.40 -17.73 -27.18
CA ILE A 302 3.61 -17.82 -25.72
C ILE A 302 4.86 -17.03 -25.31
N GLN A 303 5.95 -17.15 -26.07
CA GLN A 303 7.20 -16.41 -25.82
C GLN A 303 6.98 -14.89 -25.93
N GLU A 304 6.31 -14.44 -26.99
CA GLU A 304 6.06 -13.02 -27.21
C GLU A 304 5.19 -12.42 -26.10
N ILE A 305 4.09 -13.09 -25.74
CA ILE A 305 3.21 -12.57 -24.68
C ILE A 305 3.88 -12.58 -23.30
N THR A 306 4.90 -13.41 -23.10
CA THR A 306 5.64 -13.48 -21.82
C THR A 306 6.34 -12.16 -21.49
N ARG A 307 6.68 -11.35 -22.50
CA ARG A 307 7.27 -10.01 -22.35
C ARG A 307 6.28 -8.99 -21.75
N CYS A 308 4.97 -9.27 -21.75
CA CYS A 308 3.93 -8.34 -21.31
C CYS A 308 4.02 -7.97 -19.83
N GLN A 309 3.87 -6.68 -19.55
CA GLN A 309 4.01 -6.10 -18.20
C GLN A 309 2.69 -6.00 -17.42
N LYS A 310 1.58 -6.50 -17.97
CA LYS A 310 0.23 -6.40 -17.36
C LYS A 310 -0.10 -4.99 -16.82
N CYS A 311 0.24 -3.95 -17.59
CA CYS A 311 0.19 -2.53 -17.20
C CYS A 311 -1.03 -2.18 -16.31
N SER A 312 -0.79 -1.79 -15.06
CA SER A 312 -1.82 -1.40 -14.10
C SER A 312 -1.28 -0.35 -13.14
N CYS A 313 -2.15 0.47 -12.53
CA CYS A 313 -1.74 1.33 -11.43
C CYS A 313 -1.74 0.53 -10.12
N ASP A 314 -0.57 0.04 -9.74
CA ASP A 314 -0.32 -0.86 -8.61
C ASP A 314 0.88 -0.41 -7.75
N ALA A 315 1.37 0.82 -7.94
CA ALA A 315 2.55 1.32 -7.22
C ALA A 315 2.38 1.25 -5.69
N CYS A 316 1.21 1.62 -5.18
CA CYS A 316 0.88 1.51 -3.75
C CYS A 316 0.87 0.04 -3.27
N MET A 317 0.32 -0.88 -4.07
CA MET A 317 0.33 -2.32 -3.78
C MET A 317 1.75 -2.87 -3.75
N ARG A 318 2.60 -2.50 -4.71
CA ARG A 318 4.00 -2.94 -4.77
C ARG A 318 4.88 -2.35 -3.67
N ALA A 319 4.47 -1.26 -3.04
CA ALA A 319 5.24 -0.64 -1.97
C ALA A 319 4.73 -0.99 -0.55
N CYS A 320 3.44 -1.28 -0.39
CA CYS A 320 2.80 -1.46 0.91
C CYS A 320 2.61 -2.94 1.25
N ASP A 321 3.26 -3.40 2.32
CA ASP A 321 3.13 -4.79 2.78
C ASP A 321 1.72 -5.14 3.27
N LEU A 322 0.99 -4.22 3.92
CA LEU A 322 -0.41 -4.43 4.30
C LEU A 322 -1.27 -4.77 3.07
N MET A 323 -1.10 -4.01 2.00
CA MET A 323 -1.85 -4.23 0.76
C MET A 323 -1.51 -5.56 0.10
N ARG A 324 -0.22 -5.96 0.11
CA ARG A 324 0.21 -7.27 -0.38
C ARG A 324 -0.31 -8.42 0.48
N LEU A 325 -0.23 -8.30 1.80
CA LEU A 325 -0.67 -9.32 2.75
C LEU A 325 -2.14 -9.67 2.52
N HIS A 326 -2.97 -8.67 2.27
CA HIS A 326 -4.39 -8.86 2.06
C HIS A 326 -4.77 -9.11 0.59
N GLU A 327 -3.84 -8.97 -0.35
CA GLU A 327 -4.09 -9.00 -1.80
C GLU A 327 -5.24 -8.06 -2.24
N LYS A 328 -5.38 -6.93 -1.56
CA LYS A 328 -6.49 -5.98 -1.74
C LYS A 328 -6.00 -4.60 -2.11
N THR A 329 -6.66 -4.01 -3.10
CA THR A 329 -6.37 -2.65 -3.56
C THR A 329 -6.89 -1.59 -2.60
N PRO A 330 -6.39 -0.33 -2.68
CA PRO A 330 -6.86 0.74 -1.81
C PRO A 330 -8.38 0.91 -1.81
N ARG A 331 -9.03 0.79 -2.98
CA ARG A 331 -10.50 0.87 -3.09
C ARG A 331 -11.19 -0.26 -2.34
N ARG A 332 -10.69 -1.49 -2.45
CA ARG A 332 -11.27 -2.65 -1.78
C ARG A 332 -11.08 -2.58 -0.26
N LEU A 333 -9.90 -2.15 0.19
CA LEU A 333 -9.63 -1.92 1.60
C LEU A 333 -10.50 -0.80 2.17
N TYR A 334 -10.67 0.30 1.42
CA TYR A 334 -11.56 1.39 1.78
C TYR A 334 -12.99 0.89 2.02
N GLU A 335 -13.57 0.11 1.11
CA GLU A 335 -14.92 -0.43 1.24
C GLU A 335 -15.10 -1.22 2.55
N GLU A 336 -14.16 -2.11 2.88
CA GLU A 336 -14.22 -2.94 4.09
C GLU A 336 -14.08 -2.11 5.38
N VAL A 337 -13.18 -1.13 5.37
CA VAL A 337 -12.99 -0.21 6.50
C VAL A 337 -14.22 0.69 6.66
N TYR A 338 -14.77 1.23 5.57
CA TYR A 338 -15.94 2.10 5.60
C TYR A 338 -17.16 1.39 6.20
N ILE A 339 -17.42 0.15 5.78
CA ILE A 339 -18.51 -0.70 6.33
C ILE A 339 -18.29 -0.95 7.83
N THR A 340 -17.04 -1.17 8.24
CA THR A 340 -16.70 -1.41 9.66
C THR A 340 -16.97 -0.17 10.51
N ILE A 341 -16.68 1.02 9.99
CA ILE A 341 -16.96 2.28 10.69
C ILE A 341 -18.46 2.58 10.70
N HIS A 342 -19.21 2.23 9.65
CA HIS A 342 -20.65 2.52 9.49
C HIS A 342 -21.49 1.23 9.42
N PRO A 343 -21.68 0.52 10.55
CA PRO A 343 -22.46 -0.71 10.58
C PRO A 343 -23.93 -0.43 10.22
N GLY A 344 -24.51 -1.26 9.34
CA GLY A 344 -25.89 -1.11 8.84
C GLY A 344 -26.04 -0.67 7.38
N THR A 345 -24.94 -0.44 6.67
CA THR A 345 -24.93 -0.05 5.24
C THR A 345 -25.05 -1.23 4.26
N LEU A 346 -24.88 -2.49 4.72
CA LEU A 346 -25.05 -3.71 3.94
C LEU A 346 -25.65 -4.84 4.79
N SER A 347 -26.44 -5.71 4.16
CA SER A 347 -27.24 -6.80 4.76
C SER A 347 -26.47 -8.06 5.17
N ARG A 348 -25.15 -7.97 5.37
CA ARG A 348 -24.33 -9.09 5.84
C ARG A 348 -23.60 -8.71 7.12
N ASP A 349 -23.53 -9.65 8.06
CA ASP A 349 -22.71 -9.59 9.27
C ASP A 349 -21.26 -9.30 8.86
N GLY A 350 -20.87 -8.03 8.93
CA GLY A 350 -19.58 -7.56 8.43
C GLY A 350 -18.45 -8.24 9.19
N THR A 351 -17.48 -8.82 8.47
CA THR A 351 -16.17 -9.10 9.04
C THR A 351 -15.58 -7.80 9.55
N TRP A 352 -15.39 -7.67 10.86
CA TRP A 352 -14.80 -6.49 11.49
C TRP A 352 -13.40 -6.23 10.93
N ALA A 353 -13.20 -5.16 10.16
CA ALA A 353 -11.90 -4.74 9.66
C ALA A 353 -11.02 -4.10 10.76
N THR A 354 -11.40 -4.23 12.04
CA THR A 354 -10.68 -3.65 13.19
C THR A 354 -9.20 -4.04 13.21
N ARG A 355 -8.89 -5.33 13.00
CA ARG A 355 -7.51 -5.80 12.90
C ARG A 355 -6.78 -5.21 11.68
N LEU A 356 -7.46 -5.04 10.56
CA LEU A 356 -6.90 -4.45 9.33
C LEU A 356 -6.57 -2.97 9.54
N ILE A 357 -7.44 -2.21 10.21
CA ILE A 357 -7.18 -0.82 10.61
C ILE A 357 -5.91 -0.74 11.48
N SER A 358 -5.73 -1.70 12.40
CA SER A 358 -4.56 -1.80 13.28
C SER A 358 -3.32 -2.49 12.67
N THR A 359 -3.29 -2.77 11.36
CA THR A 359 -2.14 -3.42 10.70
C THR A 359 -1.24 -2.43 9.95
N CYS A 360 -1.55 -1.13 9.98
CA CYS A 360 -0.76 -0.11 9.29
C CYS A 360 0.28 0.54 10.21
N ASP A 361 1.56 0.58 9.81
CA ASP A 361 2.62 1.29 10.55
C ASP A 361 2.58 2.83 10.41
N HIS A 362 1.60 3.37 9.68
CA HIS A 362 1.51 4.79 9.34
C HIS A 362 2.79 5.38 8.70
N CYS A 363 3.49 4.55 7.92
CA CYS A 363 4.78 4.91 7.32
C CYS A 363 4.68 5.88 6.14
N GLY A 364 3.48 6.12 5.58
CA GLY A 364 3.25 7.06 4.46
C GLY A 364 3.77 6.64 3.09
N LEU A 365 4.40 5.47 2.94
CA LEU A 365 5.04 5.07 1.67
C LEU A 365 4.03 5.00 0.51
N CYS A 366 2.80 4.56 0.81
CA CYS A 366 1.71 4.51 -0.16
C CYS A 366 1.42 5.88 -0.81
N LYS A 367 1.53 6.98 -0.06
CA LYS A 367 1.36 8.35 -0.57
C LYS A 367 2.50 8.74 -1.50
N GLU A 368 3.72 8.41 -1.10
CA GLU A 368 4.93 8.79 -1.84
C GLU A 368 4.98 8.12 -3.22
N VAL A 369 4.66 6.83 -3.28
CA VAL A 369 4.68 6.07 -4.54
C VAL A 369 3.43 6.27 -5.39
N CYS A 370 2.36 6.83 -4.82
CA CYS A 370 1.12 7.07 -5.54
C CYS A 370 1.31 8.27 -6.50
N PRO A 371 1.07 8.11 -7.81
CA PRO A 371 1.15 9.23 -8.77
C PRO A 371 0.16 10.37 -8.51
N GLN A 372 -0.80 10.16 -7.59
CA GLN A 372 -1.85 11.09 -7.21
C GLN A 372 -1.75 11.48 -5.73
N HIS A 373 -0.68 11.05 -5.05
CA HIS A 373 -0.40 11.34 -3.64
C HIS A 373 -1.56 10.99 -2.68
N ILE A 374 -2.27 9.89 -2.96
CA ILE A 374 -3.34 9.38 -2.11
C ILE A 374 -2.73 8.76 -0.86
N ASP A 375 -3.02 9.32 0.30
CA ASP A 375 -2.48 8.89 1.58
C ASP A 375 -3.42 7.89 2.28
N PHE A 376 -3.25 6.61 1.94
CA PHE A 376 -4.03 5.54 2.56
C PHE A 376 -3.69 5.35 4.05
N SER A 377 -2.47 5.73 4.46
CA SER A 377 -2.04 5.60 5.85
C SER A 377 -2.75 6.59 6.78
N GLN A 378 -3.02 7.80 6.28
CA GLN A 378 -3.85 8.78 6.97
C GLN A 378 -5.31 8.32 7.07
N PHE A 379 -5.87 7.76 6.00
CA PHE A 379 -7.22 7.21 6.02
C PHE A 379 -7.41 6.14 7.11
N LEU A 380 -6.45 5.21 7.26
CA LEU A 380 -6.52 4.20 8.32
C LEU A 380 -6.38 4.79 9.72
N LEU A 381 -5.57 5.83 9.90
CA LEU A 381 -5.44 6.53 11.18
C LEU A 381 -6.73 7.26 11.58
N ASP A 382 -7.37 7.93 10.63
CA ASP A 382 -8.65 8.61 10.87
C ASP A 382 -9.78 7.60 11.09
N SER A 383 -9.71 6.44 10.43
CA SER A 383 -10.58 5.29 10.70
C SER A 383 -10.41 4.75 12.12
N MET A 384 -9.16 4.64 12.61
CA MET A 384 -8.84 4.26 13.99
C MET A 384 -9.48 5.21 14.99
N ARG A 385 -9.29 6.52 14.81
CA ARG A 385 -9.90 7.58 15.65
C ARG A 385 -11.43 7.51 15.66
N ALA A 386 -12.04 7.28 14.49
CA ALA A 386 -13.50 7.15 14.39
C ALA A 386 -14.03 5.93 15.16
N MET A 387 -13.30 4.82 15.13
CA MET A 387 -13.65 3.61 15.88
C MET A 387 -13.40 3.76 17.39
N GLN A 388 -12.33 4.45 17.79
CA GLN A 388 -12.04 4.76 19.20
C GLN A 388 -13.12 5.64 19.81
N LYS A 389 -13.54 6.70 19.10
CA LYS A 389 -14.64 7.57 19.54
C LYS A 389 -15.96 6.81 19.77
N LYS A 390 -16.17 5.70 19.08
CA LYS A 390 -17.34 4.82 19.24
C LYS A 390 -17.17 3.77 20.35
N GLY A 391 -16.00 3.68 20.98
CA GLY A 391 -15.66 2.60 21.92
C GLY A 391 -15.59 1.23 21.25
N ALA A 392 -15.40 1.18 19.93
CA ALA A 392 -15.48 -0.03 19.13
C ALA A 392 -14.10 -0.60 18.72
N MET A 393 -13.01 0.12 19.00
CA MET A 393 -11.67 -0.43 18.79
C MET A 393 -11.29 -1.45 19.87
N PRO A 394 -10.67 -2.58 19.50
CA PRO A 394 -10.13 -3.51 20.48
C PRO A 394 -8.94 -2.91 21.25
N TRP A 395 -9.18 -2.54 22.50
CA TRP A 395 -8.15 -2.08 23.46
C TRP A 395 -6.88 -2.94 23.54
N PRO A 396 -6.95 -4.29 23.44
CA PRO A 396 -5.74 -5.13 23.54
C PRO A 396 -4.63 -4.81 22.53
N PHE A 397 -4.95 -4.20 21.38
CA PHE A 397 -3.92 -3.87 20.38
C PHE A 397 -3.00 -2.72 20.80
N HIS A 398 -3.42 -1.90 21.77
CA HIS A 398 -2.75 -0.65 22.10
C HIS A 398 -2.42 -0.51 23.60
N ASP A 399 -3.04 -1.30 24.48
CA ASP A 399 -2.88 -1.23 25.94
C ASP A 399 -1.40 -1.14 26.39
N PHE A 400 -0.57 -2.12 26.01
CA PHE A 400 0.84 -2.15 26.40
C PHE A 400 1.57 -0.85 26.04
N TRP A 401 1.36 -0.35 24.83
CA TRP A 401 2.07 0.82 24.32
C TRP A 401 1.63 2.12 25.02
N LEU A 402 0.37 2.20 25.42
CA LEU A 402 -0.14 3.32 26.23
C LEU A 402 0.43 3.27 27.65
N ARG A 403 0.54 2.08 28.26
CA ARG A 403 1.23 1.89 29.55
C ARG A 403 2.72 2.23 29.46
N ASP A 404 3.40 1.80 28.40
CA ASP A 404 4.81 2.13 28.13
C ASP A 404 5.01 3.65 27.98
N MET A 405 4.12 4.32 27.26
CA MET A 405 4.13 5.77 27.10
C MET A 405 3.95 6.49 28.43
N ALA A 406 2.98 6.05 29.25
CA ALA A 406 2.71 6.63 30.57
C ALA A 406 3.91 6.44 31.51
N TYR A 407 4.53 5.26 31.51
CA TYR A 407 5.73 4.98 32.29
C TYR A 407 6.91 5.88 31.87
N ALA A 408 7.17 5.98 30.56
CA ALA A 408 8.26 6.79 30.01
C ALA A 408 8.08 8.29 30.24
N SER A 409 6.83 8.78 30.30
CA SER A 409 6.52 10.20 30.50
C SER A 409 6.33 10.57 31.97
N GLY A 410 6.02 9.59 32.82
CA GLY A 410 5.83 9.75 34.25
C GLY A 410 7.05 9.27 35.04
N LYS A 411 6.98 8.05 35.54
CA LYS A 411 7.96 7.48 36.49
C LYS A 411 9.40 7.52 35.97
N ALA A 412 9.64 7.13 34.72
CA ALA A 412 10.97 7.16 34.12
C ALA A 412 11.30 8.49 33.41
N GLY A 413 10.36 9.43 33.34
CA GLY A 413 10.58 10.73 32.71
C GLY A 413 11.49 11.65 33.52
N LEU A 414 12.23 12.53 32.84
CA LEU A 414 13.09 13.54 33.44
C LEU A 414 13.08 14.84 32.63
N THR A 415 12.57 15.91 33.24
CA THR A 415 12.59 17.27 32.69
C THR A 415 13.31 18.19 33.66
N ARG A 416 14.54 18.60 33.31
CA ARG A 416 15.41 19.39 34.19
C ARG A 416 16.32 20.33 33.39
N LYS A 417 16.55 21.51 33.95
CA LYS A 417 17.60 22.46 33.53
C LYS A 417 18.77 22.41 34.50
N PRO A 418 19.99 22.80 34.09
CA PRO A 418 21.12 22.90 35.00
C PRO A 418 20.83 23.84 36.17
N GLU A 419 21.48 23.62 37.31
CA GLU A 419 21.35 24.50 38.46
C GLU A 419 21.73 25.95 38.11
N ASN A 420 20.99 26.91 38.67
CA ASN A 420 21.18 28.35 38.44
C ASN A 420 20.91 28.86 37.00
N VAL A 421 20.43 28.01 36.09
CA VAL A 421 19.97 28.43 34.76
C VAL A 421 18.49 28.81 34.83
N LYS A 422 18.16 30.06 34.48
CA LYS A 422 16.76 30.51 34.43
C LYS A 422 16.04 29.98 33.18
N LYS A 423 16.70 30.08 32.02
CA LYS A 423 16.24 29.60 30.72
C LYS A 423 17.40 28.91 30.00
N SER A 424 17.13 27.72 29.46
CA SER A 424 18.12 26.95 28.69
C SER A 424 18.07 27.37 27.23
N SER A 425 19.21 27.44 26.55
CA SER A 425 19.24 27.69 25.10
C SER A 425 18.82 26.47 24.29
N TYR A 426 19.23 25.27 24.73
CA TYR A 426 18.89 23.99 24.11
C TYR A 426 18.28 23.03 25.14
N ALA A 427 17.46 22.09 24.67
CA ALA A 427 17.02 20.94 25.45
C ALA A 427 17.23 19.66 24.65
N PHE A 428 17.96 18.70 25.23
CA PHE A 428 18.09 17.38 24.62
C PHE A 428 16.82 16.58 24.83
N PHE A 429 16.18 16.18 23.73
CA PHE A 429 15.01 15.32 23.71
C PHE A 429 15.37 13.97 23.08
N PRO A 430 15.76 12.97 23.89
CA PRO A 430 16.11 11.64 23.38
C PRO A 430 14.90 10.83 22.91
N GLY A 431 13.69 11.25 23.29
CA GLY A 431 12.47 10.44 23.18
C GLY A 431 12.45 9.30 24.21
N CYS A 432 11.46 8.42 24.07
CA CYS A 432 11.20 7.35 25.04
C CYS A 432 11.99 6.05 24.81
N GLN A 433 12.35 5.72 23.57
CA GLN A 433 12.96 4.42 23.26
C GLN A 433 14.48 4.43 23.25
N LEU A 434 15.12 5.61 23.16
CA LEU A 434 16.58 5.69 23.11
C LEU A 434 17.21 5.20 24.41
N ALA A 435 16.78 5.75 25.55
CA ALA A 435 17.17 5.24 26.87
C ALA A 435 16.61 3.84 27.16
N GLY A 436 15.53 3.42 26.51
CA GLY A 436 15.00 2.06 26.66
C GLY A 436 15.93 1.01 26.05
N SER A 437 16.51 1.30 24.88
CA SER A 437 17.47 0.41 24.22
C SER A 437 18.81 0.37 24.96
N ASP A 438 19.36 1.53 25.32
CA ASP A 438 20.60 1.64 26.09
C ASP A 438 20.61 2.97 26.87
N PRO A 439 20.78 2.95 28.20
CA PRO A 439 20.86 4.18 29.00
C PRO A 439 21.96 5.13 28.52
N ARG A 440 23.07 4.57 28.01
CA ARG A 440 24.26 5.32 27.61
C ARG A 440 24.02 6.18 26.38
N TYR A 441 23.09 5.81 25.50
CA TYR A 441 22.71 6.68 24.38
C TYR A 441 22.18 8.03 24.85
N VAL A 442 21.57 8.09 26.03
CA VAL A 442 21.09 9.36 26.59
C VAL A 442 22.16 10.03 27.43
N THR A 443 22.81 9.30 28.34
CA THR A 443 23.79 9.91 29.27
C THR A 443 25.01 10.47 28.52
N ARG A 444 25.60 9.71 27.58
CA ARG A 444 26.76 10.16 26.80
C ARG A 444 26.42 11.30 25.85
N THR A 445 25.24 11.23 25.21
CA THR A 445 24.78 12.33 24.36
C THR A 445 24.56 13.61 25.17
N TYR A 446 23.94 13.51 26.35
CA TYR A 446 23.71 14.69 27.18
C TYR A 446 25.03 15.26 27.74
N GLU A 447 25.96 14.41 28.12
CA GLU A 447 27.32 14.80 28.51
C GLU A 447 28.04 15.56 27.38
N TRP A 448 28.04 15.00 26.17
CA TRP A 448 28.58 15.67 24.98
C TRP A 448 27.86 16.99 24.70
N LEU A 449 26.53 17.04 24.78
CA LEU A 449 25.79 18.28 24.52
C LEU A 449 26.15 19.35 25.56
N ARG A 450 26.30 18.98 26.83
CA ARG A 450 26.70 19.90 27.90
C ARG A 450 28.13 20.38 27.77
N SER A 451 29.04 19.59 27.21
CA SER A 451 30.41 20.03 26.95
C SER A 451 30.45 21.16 25.91
N LYS A 452 29.53 21.15 24.93
CA LYS A 452 29.39 22.21 23.92
C LYS A 452 28.46 23.36 24.36
N LYS A 453 27.41 23.05 25.12
CA LYS A 453 26.38 23.99 25.64
C LYS A 453 26.11 23.72 27.13
N PRO A 454 26.88 24.34 28.05
CA PRO A 454 26.77 24.05 29.48
C PRO A 454 25.40 24.31 30.11
N ASP A 455 24.59 25.18 29.50
CA ASP A 455 23.23 25.55 29.90
C ASP A 455 22.13 24.64 29.33
N ALA A 456 22.48 23.60 28.56
CA ALA A 456 21.51 22.71 27.93
C ALA A 456 20.71 21.89 28.96
N ALA A 457 19.38 21.87 28.80
CA ALA A 457 18.47 21.06 29.58
C ALA A 457 18.38 19.61 29.06
N ILE A 458 17.91 18.71 29.93
CA ILE A 458 17.46 17.37 29.55
C ILE A 458 15.93 17.33 29.59
N TRP A 459 15.33 16.76 28.55
CA TRP A 459 13.90 16.57 28.42
C TRP A 459 13.58 15.16 27.93
N MET A 460 13.77 14.18 28.83
CA MET A 460 13.53 12.76 28.58
C MET A 460 12.07 12.41 28.88
N THR A 461 11.25 12.34 27.83
CA THR A 461 9.83 11.96 27.88
C THR A 461 9.39 11.35 26.54
N CYS A 462 8.15 10.87 26.42
CA CYS A 462 7.60 10.41 25.14
C CYS A 462 7.08 11.57 24.28
N CYS A 463 7.14 11.44 22.95
CA CYS A 463 6.58 12.42 22.00
C CYS A 463 5.07 12.27 21.73
N GLY A 464 4.38 11.33 22.41
CA GLY A 464 2.95 11.09 22.24
C GLY A 464 2.56 10.17 21.08
N ALA A 465 3.52 9.70 20.28
CA ALA A 465 3.26 8.82 19.13
C ALA A 465 2.41 7.56 19.46
N PRO A 466 2.59 6.88 20.61
CA PRO A 466 1.73 5.74 20.95
C PRO A 466 0.24 6.09 21.06
N ALA A 467 -0.11 7.19 21.75
CA ALA A 467 -1.51 7.61 21.86
C ALA A 467 -2.10 7.98 20.49
N GLU A 468 -1.31 8.65 19.66
CA GLU A 468 -1.70 9.00 18.30
C GLU A 468 -1.96 7.76 17.43
N TRP A 469 -1.04 6.78 17.41
CA TRP A 469 -1.21 5.53 16.65
C TRP A 469 -2.37 4.67 17.16
N ALA A 470 -2.69 4.77 18.45
CA ALA A 470 -3.86 4.11 19.03
C ALA A 470 -5.19 4.82 18.68
N GLY A 471 -5.15 6.00 18.07
CA GLY A 471 -6.33 6.84 17.83
C GLY A 471 -6.92 7.48 19.08
N GLU A 472 -6.16 7.51 20.18
CA GLU A 472 -6.56 8.04 21.50
C GLU A 472 -6.40 9.57 21.54
N VAL A 473 -7.36 10.28 20.94
CA VAL A 473 -7.29 11.73 20.75
C VAL A 473 -7.15 12.48 22.08
N ASP A 474 -7.88 12.09 23.11
CA ASP A 474 -7.90 12.80 24.40
C ASP A 474 -6.59 12.58 25.19
N ILE A 475 -6.10 11.33 25.23
CA ILE A 475 -4.81 11.00 25.86
C ILE A 475 -3.68 11.74 25.15
N HIS A 476 -3.70 11.76 23.80
CA HIS A 476 -2.69 12.46 23.02
C HIS A 476 -2.73 13.96 23.29
N ALA A 477 -3.92 14.59 23.29
CA ALA A 477 -4.07 16.01 23.55
C ALA A 477 -3.56 16.41 24.95
N ALA A 478 -3.94 15.67 26.00
CA ALA A 478 -3.48 15.93 27.36
C ALA A 478 -1.96 15.80 27.48
N HIS A 479 -1.36 14.80 26.83
CA HIS A 479 0.09 14.61 26.80
C HIS A 479 0.81 15.79 26.13
N LEU A 480 0.28 16.31 25.01
CA LEU A 480 0.85 17.47 24.31
C LEU A 480 0.75 18.76 25.13
N GLU A 481 -0.32 18.95 25.91
CA GLU A 481 -0.43 20.10 26.82
C GLU A 481 0.62 20.06 27.93
N GLU A 482 0.84 18.88 28.50
CA GLU A 482 1.90 18.66 29.47
C GLU A 482 3.30 18.91 28.87
N MET A 483 3.54 18.47 27.64
CA MET A 483 4.79 18.77 26.93
C MET A 483 4.99 20.28 26.72
N ARG A 484 3.94 21.03 26.35
CA ARG A 484 4.02 22.50 26.24
C ARG A 484 4.36 23.17 27.57
N ARG A 485 3.77 22.67 28.68
CA ARG A 485 4.07 23.16 30.03
C ARG A 485 5.55 22.93 30.35
N GLN A 486 6.05 21.70 30.15
CA GLN A 486 7.43 21.33 30.39
C GLN A 486 8.42 22.17 29.56
N TRP A 487 8.15 22.38 28.27
CA TRP A 487 8.99 23.22 27.40
C TRP A 487 9.09 24.67 27.90
N ARG A 488 7.96 25.25 28.35
CA ARG A 488 7.95 26.60 28.95
C ARG A 488 8.76 26.66 30.25
N GLU A 489 8.72 25.61 31.07
CA GLU A 489 9.49 25.52 32.32
C GLU A 489 11.00 25.46 32.09
N LEU A 490 11.42 24.86 30.99
CA LEU A 490 12.82 24.86 30.54
C LEU A 490 13.29 26.21 29.99
N GLY A 491 12.35 27.13 29.73
CA GLY A 491 12.63 28.48 29.23
C GLY A 491 12.51 28.63 27.72
N GLU A 492 11.68 27.80 27.08
CA GLU A 492 11.42 27.79 25.64
C GLU A 492 12.67 27.52 24.76
N PRO A 493 13.48 26.48 25.07
CA PRO A 493 14.71 26.17 24.34
C PRO A 493 14.46 25.65 22.92
N THR A 494 15.51 25.70 22.08
CA THR A 494 15.59 24.87 20.87
C THR A 494 15.75 23.39 21.25
N VAL A 495 14.88 22.55 20.73
CA VAL A 495 14.82 21.13 21.09
C VAL A 495 15.70 20.31 20.14
N VAL A 496 16.67 19.58 20.70
CA VAL A 496 17.58 18.69 19.97
C VAL A 496 16.99 17.27 19.98
N LEU A 497 16.50 16.81 18.83
CA LEU A 497 15.79 15.54 18.70
C LEU A 497 16.72 14.41 18.22
N ALA A 498 16.74 13.29 18.94
CA ALA A 498 17.50 12.10 18.54
C ALA A 498 16.73 11.12 17.63
N CYS A 499 15.42 11.35 17.41
CA CYS A 499 14.54 10.39 16.76
C CYS A 499 13.74 11.05 15.61
N PRO A 500 13.81 10.50 14.38
CA PRO A 500 13.04 11.01 13.23
C PRO A 500 11.52 11.01 13.46
N ASN A 501 10.98 10.01 14.18
CA ASN A 501 9.56 9.99 14.48
C ASN A 501 9.16 11.09 15.48
N CYS A 502 10.04 11.44 16.43
CA CYS A 502 9.78 12.57 17.34
C CYS A 502 9.71 13.88 16.55
N ARG A 503 10.56 14.09 15.54
CA ARG A 503 10.46 15.24 14.64
C ARG A 503 9.10 15.34 13.96
N LYS A 504 8.62 14.24 13.37
CA LYS A 504 7.30 14.20 12.73
C LYS A 504 6.19 14.61 13.70
N MET A 505 6.22 14.08 14.94
CA MET A 505 5.24 14.44 15.97
C MET A 505 5.30 15.93 16.35
N PHE A 506 6.50 16.50 16.50
CA PHE A 506 6.66 17.91 16.83
C PHE A 506 6.18 18.81 15.69
N GLU A 507 6.55 18.53 14.43
CA GLU A 507 6.10 19.32 13.28
C GLU A 507 4.59 19.29 13.09
N GLU A 508 3.95 18.15 13.39
CA GLU A 508 2.51 18.00 13.22
C GLU A 508 1.71 18.59 14.40
N TYR A 509 2.18 18.42 15.64
CA TYR A 509 1.39 18.69 16.84
C TYR A 509 1.94 19.76 17.78
N LEU A 510 3.22 20.11 17.64
CA LEU A 510 3.93 21.17 18.40
C LEU A 510 4.74 22.09 17.46
N PRO A 511 4.15 22.59 16.34
CA PRO A 511 4.90 23.35 15.33
C PRO A 511 5.50 24.66 15.87
N GLU A 512 5.06 25.13 17.03
CA GLU A 512 5.58 26.30 17.72
C GLU A 512 6.94 26.06 18.42
N LEU A 513 7.36 24.80 18.63
CA LEU A 513 8.63 24.47 19.26
C LEU A 513 9.76 24.46 18.21
N PRO A 514 10.82 25.27 18.36
CA PRO A 514 11.98 25.20 17.49
C PRO A 514 12.71 23.88 17.70
N VAL A 515 12.98 23.15 16.63
CA VAL A 515 13.53 21.80 16.65
C VAL A 515 14.70 21.66 15.67
N VAL A 516 15.71 20.88 16.06
CA VAL A 516 16.86 20.47 15.22
C VAL A 516 17.17 18.99 15.46
N PHE A 517 17.82 18.31 14.52
CA PHE A 517 18.23 16.93 14.73
C PHE A 517 19.57 16.83 15.45
N LEU A 518 19.70 15.84 16.33
CA LEU A 518 20.95 15.54 17.02
C LEU A 518 22.10 15.29 16.04
N ALA A 519 21.85 14.54 14.95
CA ALA A 519 22.86 14.24 13.95
C ALA A 519 23.39 15.50 13.25
N GLU A 520 22.51 16.42 12.88
CA GLU A 520 22.88 17.72 12.29
C GLU A 520 23.74 18.54 13.26
N VAL A 521 23.34 18.60 14.54
CA VAL A 521 24.10 19.32 15.59
C VAL A 521 25.46 18.66 15.83
N MET A 522 25.54 17.32 15.81
CA MET A 522 26.77 16.56 15.96
C MET A 522 27.73 16.76 14.79
N GLU A 523 27.21 16.81 13.57
CA GLU A 523 27.98 17.13 12.38
C GLU A 523 28.53 18.57 12.46
N GLU A 524 27.69 19.54 12.79
CA GLU A 524 28.07 20.96 12.84
C GLU A 524 29.09 21.26 13.95
N TRP A 525 28.89 20.70 15.16
CA TRP A 525 29.72 21.02 16.33
C TRP A 525 30.87 20.04 16.56
N GLY A 526 30.90 18.95 15.79
CA GLY A 526 31.86 17.87 15.89
C GLY A 526 31.63 16.94 17.08
N VAL A 527 31.91 15.67 16.85
CA VAL A 527 31.99 14.63 17.90
C VAL A 527 33.45 14.27 18.10
N GLU A 528 33.97 14.51 19.30
CA GLU A 528 35.31 14.07 19.67
C GLU A 528 35.28 12.54 19.79
N LYS A 529 36.19 11.84 19.09
CA LYS A 529 36.40 10.42 19.36
C LYS A 529 37.01 10.34 20.75
N ASP A 530 36.28 9.82 21.72
CA ASP A 530 36.85 9.51 23.03
C ASP A 530 38.01 8.53 22.82
N ALA A 531 39.24 9.03 22.95
CA ALA A 531 40.47 8.23 22.96
C ALA A 531 40.71 7.54 24.31
N ALA A 532 39.76 7.67 25.25
CA ALA A 532 39.83 7.13 26.59
C ALA A 532 38.50 6.44 26.87
N LEU A 533 38.48 5.12 26.70
CA LEU A 533 37.68 4.13 27.44
C LEU A 533 37.92 2.78 26.75
N GLU A 534 38.76 1.95 27.37
CA GLU A 534 38.70 0.51 27.08
C GLU A 534 37.27 0.02 27.35
N PRO A 535 36.76 -0.97 26.60
CA PRO A 535 35.40 -1.46 26.76
C PRO A 535 35.18 -1.94 28.20
N ASP A 536 34.32 -1.21 28.93
CA ASP A 536 33.81 -1.61 30.25
C ASP A 536 32.86 -2.81 30.05
N ASN A 537 33.47 -4.00 30.04
CA ASN A 537 32.97 -5.34 30.40
C ASN A 537 33.71 -6.42 29.61
N ALA A 538 35.02 -6.53 29.84
CA ALA A 538 35.73 -7.78 29.69
C ALA A 538 35.43 -8.68 30.90
N GLU A 539 34.22 -9.23 30.98
CA GLU A 539 34.03 -10.48 31.73
C GLU A 539 34.77 -11.58 30.99
N LYS A 540 36.03 -11.79 31.40
CA LYS A 540 36.86 -13.00 31.26
C LYS A 540 36.30 -14.06 30.31
N GLY A 541 36.42 -13.81 29.01
CA GLY A 541 36.40 -14.81 27.95
C GLY A 541 37.61 -14.51 27.07
N GLU A 542 38.55 -15.44 27.02
CA GLU A 542 39.84 -15.31 26.34
C GLU A 542 39.66 -14.87 24.88
N MET A 543 39.96 -13.59 24.57
CA MET A 543 40.21 -13.17 23.20
C MET A 543 41.65 -13.54 22.86
N GLU A 544 41.80 -14.65 22.13
CA GLU A 544 43.05 -14.96 21.44
C GLU A 544 43.43 -13.81 20.49
N ALA A 545 44.67 -13.34 20.63
CA ALA A 545 45.27 -12.35 19.75
C ALA A 545 45.42 -12.95 18.33
N GLY A 546 44.42 -12.73 17.48
CA GLY A 546 44.37 -13.26 16.12
C GLY A 546 43.67 -12.31 15.15
N SER A 547 44.47 -11.79 14.22
CA SER A 547 44.10 -11.07 12.98
C SER A 547 43.62 -9.62 13.11
N ALA A 548 44.29 -8.73 12.34
CA ALA A 548 43.77 -7.43 11.98
C ALA A 548 42.46 -7.62 11.21
N GLN A 549 41.33 -7.47 11.90
CA GLN A 549 40.01 -7.49 11.29
C GLN A 549 39.92 -6.30 10.34
N GLN A 550 39.84 -6.59 9.03
CA GLN A 550 39.44 -5.60 8.05
C GLN A 550 38.13 -4.95 8.54
N ALA A 551 38.08 -3.61 8.56
CA ALA A 551 36.86 -2.89 8.93
C ALA A 551 35.72 -3.37 8.02
N GLN A 552 34.78 -4.13 8.58
CA GLN A 552 33.66 -4.68 7.83
C GLN A 552 32.77 -3.53 7.33
N PRO A 553 32.33 -3.55 6.06
CA PRO A 553 31.42 -2.53 5.54
C PRO A 553 30.01 -2.70 6.13
N TYR A 554 29.29 -1.59 6.22
CA TYR A 554 27.91 -1.54 6.72
C TYR A 554 26.93 -1.11 5.63
N ALA A 555 25.65 -1.47 5.78
CA ALA A 555 24.57 -0.87 5.00
C ALA A 555 23.82 0.18 5.84
N LEU A 556 23.62 1.38 5.29
CA LEU A 556 22.83 2.42 5.96
C LEU A 556 21.33 2.19 5.74
N PHE A 557 20.60 2.07 6.85
CA PHE A 557 19.15 1.93 6.84
C PHE A 557 18.46 3.25 7.19
N ASP A 558 17.86 3.88 6.19
CA ASP A 558 17.00 5.04 6.38
C ASP A 558 15.65 4.61 7.00
N PRO A 559 15.30 5.08 8.22
CA PRO A 559 14.00 4.81 8.82
C PRO A 559 12.90 5.51 8.04
N CYS A 560 11.72 4.89 7.93
CA CYS A 560 10.60 5.50 7.19
C CYS A 560 10.19 6.90 7.66
N ALA A 561 10.47 7.24 8.93
CA ALA A 561 10.19 8.56 9.49
C ALA A 561 11.19 9.65 9.06
N SER A 562 12.36 9.29 8.50
CA SER A 562 13.32 10.27 7.95
C SER A 562 13.07 10.63 6.49
N ARG A 563 12.10 9.99 5.82
CA ARG A 563 11.84 10.10 4.37
C ARG A 563 11.86 11.54 3.84
N TYR A 564 11.33 12.48 4.63
CA TYR A 564 11.14 13.88 4.25
C TYR A 564 12.23 14.81 4.80
N TYR A 565 13.31 14.26 5.35
CA TYR A 565 14.44 14.98 5.92
C TYR A 565 15.75 14.55 5.22
N PRO A 566 15.97 14.95 3.94
CA PRO A 566 17.18 14.60 3.22
C PRO A 566 18.45 15.18 3.88
N GLU A 567 18.36 16.33 4.56
CA GLU A 567 19.47 16.92 5.29
C GLU A 567 19.93 16.01 6.44
N LEU A 568 18.99 15.50 7.24
CA LEU A 568 19.29 14.50 8.28
C LEU A 568 19.95 13.23 7.69
N GLN A 569 19.42 12.75 6.55
CA GLN A 569 19.93 11.57 5.87
C GLN A 569 21.39 11.77 5.43
N GLU A 570 21.74 12.96 4.94
CA GLU A 570 23.10 13.35 4.58
C GLU A 570 23.99 13.50 5.82
N SER A 571 23.52 14.16 6.88
CA SER A 571 24.25 14.28 8.14
C SER A 571 24.65 12.93 8.73
N VAL A 572 23.75 11.94 8.69
CA VAL A 572 24.07 10.58 9.19
C VAL A 572 25.16 9.92 8.35
N ARG A 573 25.17 10.13 7.02
CA ARG A 573 26.22 9.63 6.13
C ARG A 573 27.57 10.27 6.44
N HIS A 574 27.60 11.60 6.62
CA HIS A 574 28.83 12.29 7.03
C HIS A 574 29.32 11.86 8.41
N LEU A 575 28.42 11.60 9.36
CA LEU A 575 28.78 11.05 10.67
C LEU A 575 29.30 9.62 10.58
N ALA A 576 28.78 8.79 9.67
CA ALA A 576 29.32 7.47 9.38
C ALA A 576 30.75 7.56 8.80
N ASP A 577 30.99 8.49 7.88
CA ASP A 577 32.34 8.78 7.36
C ASP A 577 33.29 9.24 8.48
N ALA A 578 32.83 10.14 9.35
CA ALA A 578 33.60 10.64 10.49
C ALA A 578 33.91 9.54 11.53
N ALA A 579 32.99 8.59 11.72
CA ALA A 579 33.21 7.40 12.55
C ALA A 579 34.33 6.50 11.96
N GLY A 580 34.62 6.62 10.67
CA GLY A 580 35.67 5.87 9.98
C GLY A 580 35.22 4.48 9.52
N ILE A 581 33.92 4.29 9.32
CA ILE A 581 33.37 3.05 8.76
C ILE A 581 33.22 3.17 7.24
N THR A 582 33.31 2.03 6.53
CA THR A 582 32.88 1.96 5.14
C THR A 582 31.40 1.61 5.09
N TRP A 583 30.63 2.26 4.22
CA TRP A 583 29.20 2.02 4.11
C TRP A 583 28.68 2.10 2.68
N GLU A 584 27.52 1.48 2.45
CA GLU A 584 26.73 1.59 1.22
C GLU A 584 25.25 1.84 1.50
N ASN A 585 24.52 2.34 0.50
CA ASN A 585 23.08 2.55 0.60
C ASN A 585 22.32 1.26 0.26
N LEU A 586 21.22 1.02 0.99
CA LEU A 586 20.27 -0.02 0.61
C LEU A 586 19.53 0.34 -0.69
N PRO A 587 19.00 -0.66 -1.43
CA PRO A 587 18.19 -0.42 -2.63
C PRO A 587 16.93 0.45 -2.40
N TYR A 588 16.44 0.47 -1.16
CA TYR A 588 15.28 1.26 -0.73
C TYR A 588 15.66 2.26 0.36
N ASP A 589 16.23 3.39 -0.04
CA ASP A 589 16.67 4.48 0.83
C ASP A 589 15.89 5.79 0.59
N GLY A 590 16.20 6.81 1.38
CA GLY A 590 15.63 8.16 1.28
C GLY A 590 14.11 8.21 1.08
N LYS A 591 13.65 8.75 -0.05
CA LYS A 591 12.21 8.86 -0.35
C LYS A 591 11.49 7.51 -0.43
N LYS A 592 12.21 6.43 -0.75
CA LYS A 592 11.65 5.08 -0.90
C LYS A 592 11.86 4.20 0.34
N ALA A 593 12.45 4.75 1.40
CA ALA A 593 12.69 4.06 2.67
C ALA A 593 11.45 3.31 3.17
N ARG A 594 11.65 2.02 3.46
CA ARG A 594 10.60 1.09 3.90
C ARG A 594 10.52 1.01 5.42
N CYS A 595 9.37 0.58 5.93
CA CYS A 595 9.17 0.43 7.38
C CYS A 595 9.83 -0.86 7.90
N CYS A 596 10.46 -0.76 9.07
CA CYS A 596 11.02 -1.90 9.81
C CYS A 596 9.95 -2.78 10.51
N GLY A 597 8.70 -2.31 10.62
CA GLY A 597 7.57 -3.02 11.25
C GLY A 597 7.28 -2.62 12.70
N TYR A 598 7.99 -1.63 13.26
CA TYR A 598 7.78 -1.20 14.65
C TYR A 598 6.57 -0.26 14.84
N GLY A 599 6.30 0.60 13.86
CA GLY A 599 5.34 1.71 14.02
C GLY A 599 3.88 1.23 14.08
N GLY A 600 2.97 2.12 14.49
CA GLY A 600 1.52 1.85 14.41
C GLY A 600 0.99 0.74 15.32
N HIS A 601 1.79 0.24 16.27
CA HIS A 601 1.43 -0.84 17.21
C HIS A 601 1.05 -2.17 16.53
N ILE A 602 1.55 -2.40 15.32
CA ILE A 602 1.14 -3.55 14.51
C ILE A 602 1.58 -4.90 15.12
N GLY A 603 2.59 -4.90 15.98
CA GLY A 603 3.18 -6.12 16.56
C GLY A 603 2.21 -6.98 17.36
N ILE A 604 1.18 -6.38 17.98
CA ILE A 604 0.12 -7.12 18.69
C ILE A 604 -1.04 -7.46 17.74
N ALA A 605 -1.43 -6.51 16.88
CA ALA A 605 -2.55 -6.69 15.96
C ALA A 605 -2.26 -7.75 14.89
N SER A 606 -1.03 -7.82 14.39
CA SER A 606 -0.60 -8.71 13.30
C SER A 606 0.85 -9.19 13.46
N PRO A 607 1.17 -10.02 14.48
CA PRO A 607 2.55 -10.40 14.81
C PRO A 607 3.31 -11.08 13.65
N SER A 608 2.65 -11.97 12.92
CA SER A 608 3.24 -12.66 11.77
C SER A 608 3.56 -11.70 10.63
N HIS A 609 2.76 -10.65 10.45
CA HIS A 609 3.03 -9.61 9.47
C HIS A 609 4.24 -8.77 9.86
N THR A 610 4.31 -8.33 11.12
CA THR A 610 5.47 -7.62 11.66
C THR A 610 6.75 -8.42 11.48
N SER A 611 6.74 -9.70 11.83
CA SER A 611 7.89 -10.59 11.63
C SER A 611 8.27 -10.69 10.15
N TYR A 612 7.31 -10.95 9.25
CA TYR A 612 7.56 -10.97 7.80
C TYR A 612 8.19 -9.67 7.30
N MET A 613 7.66 -8.52 7.74
CA MET A 613 8.16 -7.21 7.37
C MET A 613 9.63 -7.05 7.78
N THR A 614 9.94 -7.24 9.07
CA THR A 614 11.30 -7.06 9.58
C THR A 614 12.27 -8.05 8.94
N THR A 615 11.90 -9.33 8.81
CA THR A 615 12.72 -10.35 8.13
C THR A 615 12.95 -10.01 6.67
N SER A 616 11.93 -9.54 5.95
CA SER A 616 12.07 -9.11 4.56
C SER A 616 13.06 -7.96 4.42
N ARG A 617 13.13 -7.05 5.40
CA ARG A 617 14.03 -5.89 5.40
C ARG A 617 15.45 -6.27 5.79
N ALA A 618 15.61 -7.19 6.73
CA ALA A 618 16.89 -7.74 7.15
C ALA A 618 17.60 -8.52 6.02
N LYS A 619 16.83 -9.07 5.06
CA LYS A 619 17.33 -9.83 3.91
C LYS A 619 17.63 -8.97 2.67
N GLU A 620 17.45 -7.65 2.75
CA GLU A 620 17.75 -6.77 1.61
C GLU A 620 19.24 -6.68 1.32
N GLU A 621 20.06 -6.82 2.36
CA GLU A 621 21.51 -6.82 2.26
C GLU A 621 22.08 -7.73 3.36
N GLU A 622 23.22 -8.37 3.13
CA GLU A 622 23.87 -9.25 4.10
C GLU A 622 24.68 -8.46 5.14
N LEU A 623 25.24 -7.30 4.74
CA LEU A 623 26.03 -6.43 5.61
C LEU A 623 25.30 -6.02 6.90
N PRO A 624 26.01 -5.83 8.03
CA PRO A 624 25.43 -5.27 9.24
C PRO A 624 24.82 -3.88 8.98
N TYR A 625 23.72 -3.56 9.67
CA TYR A 625 23.01 -2.30 9.44
C TYR A 625 23.47 -1.20 10.39
N VAL A 626 23.66 0.01 9.86
CA VAL A 626 23.71 1.24 10.66
C VAL A 626 22.35 1.91 10.58
N THR A 627 21.76 2.18 11.74
CA THR A 627 20.47 2.85 11.87
C THR A 627 20.62 4.12 12.69
N TYR A 628 19.71 5.07 12.50
CA TYR A 628 19.60 6.29 13.32
C TYR A 628 18.17 6.48 13.86
N CYS A 629 17.44 5.37 13.89
CA CYS A 629 16.21 5.20 14.64
C CYS A 629 16.41 3.96 15.51
N VAL A 630 16.41 4.16 16.83
CA VAL A 630 16.61 3.09 17.80
C VAL A 630 15.59 1.94 17.63
N ASN A 631 14.35 2.25 17.25
CA ASN A 631 13.33 1.22 17.02
C ASN A 631 13.64 0.34 15.80
N CYS A 632 14.30 0.90 14.77
CA CYS A 632 14.77 0.11 13.64
C CYS A 632 15.88 -0.85 14.08
N ARG A 633 16.85 -0.34 14.86
CA ARG A 633 17.91 -1.14 15.47
C ARG A 633 17.34 -2.32 16.25
N GLU A 634 16.42 -2.04 17.16
CA GLU A 634 15.81 -3.07 18.02
C GLU A 634 14.98 -4.08 17.22
N SER A 635 14.27 -3.64 16.18
CA SER A 635 13.51 -4.55 15.31
C SER A 635 14.44 -5.53 14.59
N PHE A 636 15.54 -5.04 14.01
CA PHE A 636 16.50 -5.88 13.30
C PHE A 636 17.24 -6.84 14.22
N ALA A 637 17.77 -6.34 15.34
CA ALA A 637 18.43 -7.17 16.34
C ALA A 637 17.48 -8.25 16.90
N GLY A 638 16.18 -7.95 17.06
CA GLY A 638 15.17 -8.90 17.50
C GLY A 638 14.89 -10.03 16.50
N GLN A 639 15.29 -9.87 15.23
CA GLN A 639 15.25 -10.90 14.19
C GLN A 639 16.63 -11.52 13.92
N GLY A 640 17.63 -11.23 14.76
CA GLY A 640 18.99 -11.74 14.64
C GLY A 640 19.83 -11.06 13.55
N LYS A 641 19.38 -9.94 12.98
CA LYS A 641 20.17 -9.14 12.04
C LYS A 641 21.13 -8.26 12.84
N GLU A 642 22.42 -8.35 12.53
CA GLU A 642 23.43 -7.47 13.11
C GLU A 642 23.12 -6.02 12.76
N ALA A 643 22.97 -5.19 13.80
CA ALA A 643 22.56 -3.81 13.66
C ALA A 643 23.08 -2.94 14.82
N VAL A 644 23.62 -1.78 14.45
CA VAL A 644 24.04 -0.72 15.38
C VAL A 644 23.18 0.53 15.20
N HIS A 645 23.09 1.32 16.26
CA HIS A 645 22.67 2.70 16.18
C HIS A 645 23.90 3.56 15.84
N ILE A 646 23.73 4.68 15.14
CA ILE A 646 24.85 5.58 14.80
C ILE A 646 25.62 6.06 16.04
N LEU A 647 24.94 6.19 17.18
CA LEU A 647 25.56 6.54 18.47
C LEU A 647 26.50 5.45 19.02
N ASP A 648 26.30 4.17 18.66
CA ASP A 648 27.26 3.12 19.02
C ASP A 648 28.62 3.39 18.40
N LEU A 649 28.63 3.83 17.14
CA LEU A 649 29.84 4.09 16.38
C LEU A 649 30.51 5.40 16.81
N LEU A 650 29.72 6.43 17.07
CA LEU A 650 30.23 7.75 17.45
C LEU A 650 30.83 7.74 18.87
N PHE A 651 30.26 6.98 19.79
CA PHE A 651 30.71 6.91 21.19
C PHE A 651 31.42 5.60 21.56
N GLY A 652 31.59 4.66 20.63
CA GLY A 652 32.26 3.38 20.89
C GLY A 652 31.55 2.47 21.90
N LEU A 653 30.20 2.42 21.88
CA LEU A 653 29.42 1.82 22.97
C LEU A 653 29.16 0.33 22.81
N ASN A 654 28.79 -0.12 21.61
CA ASN A 654 28.34 -1.50 21.37
C ASN A 654 28.77 -2.00 19.98
N GLY A 655 28.89 -3.32 19.85
CA GLY A 655 29.07 -4.00 18.57
C GLY A 655 27.74 -4.37 17.89
N ALA A 656 27.81 -4.71 16.60
CA ALA A 656 26.63 -5.02 15.77
C ALA A 656 25.84 -6.26 16.21
N GLY A 657 26.50 -7.21 16.88
CA GLY A 657 25.88 -8.43 17.41
C GLY A 657 25.11 -8.28 18.72
N ARG A 658 25.00 -7.06 19.29
CA ARG A 658 24.25 -6.86 20.55
C ARG A 658 22.78 -7.32 20.35
N PRO A 659 22.17 -8.07 21.28
CA PRO A 659 20.76 -8.47 21.16
C PRO A 659 19.82 -7.25 21.27
N ALA A 660 18.55 -7.45 20.92
CA ALA A 660 17.50 -6.48 21.21
C ALA A 660 17.15 -6.50 22.71
N ALA A 661 16.88 -5.33 23.28
CA ALA A 661 16.42 -5.20 24.65
C ALA A 661 14.97 -5.67 24.77
N THR A 662 14.70 -6.52 25.76
CA THR A 662 13.35 -6.96 26.13
C THR A 662 12.50 -5.78 26.59
N VAL A 663 11.17 -5.92 26.57
CA VAL A 663 10.26 -4.86 27.04
C VAL A 663 10.50 -4.47 28.49
N THR A 664 10.85 -5.45 29.34
CA THR A 664 11.24 -5.26 30.74
C THR A 664 12.58 -4.53 30.85
N GLU A 665 13.60 -4.98 30.12
CA GLU A 665 14.90 -4.30 30.09
C GLU A 665 14.75 -2.82 29.69
N ARG A 666 13.84 -2.50 28.74
CA ARG A 666 13.57 -1.10 28.36
C ARG A 666 12.98 -0.26 29.50
N TRP A 667 12.15 -0.84 30.36
CA TRP A 667 11.62 -0.17 31.55
C TRP A 667 12.73 0.15 32.54
N HIS A 668 13.59 -0.82 32.81
CA HIS A 668 14.74 -0.67 33.68
C HIS A 668 15.78 0.31 33.12
N ASN A 669 16.11 0.21 31.84
CA ASN A 669 17.11 1.05 31.19
C ASN A 669 16.73 2.54 31.24
N ARG A 670 15.45 2.90 31.02
CA ARG A 670 15.00 4.29 31.16
C ARG A 670 15.16 4.81 32.59
N LEU A 671 14.83 3.98 33.58
CA LEU A 671 14.99 4.34 34.98
C LEU A 671 16.47 4.46 35.37
N ALA A 672 17.32 3.58 34.85
CA ALA A 672 18.77 3.63 35.02
C ALA A 672 19.35 4.93 34.42
N ALA A 673 18.93 5.32 33.22
CA ALA A 673 19.32 6.59 32.60
C ALA A 673 18.91 7.79 33.48
N LYS A 674 17.67 7.80 33.99
CA LYS A 674 17.18 8.83 34.91
C LYS A 674 18.02 8.89 36.19
N ARG A 675 18.30 7.75 36.82
CA ARG A 675 19.11 7.64 38.04
C ARG A 675 20.52 8.20 37.82
N GLU A 676 21.17 7.80 36.73
CA GLU A 676 22.52 8.24 36.41
C GLU A 676 22.58 9.75 36.15
N LEU A 677 21.63 10.31 35.40
CA LEU A 677 21.55 11.74 35.15
C LEU A 677 21.33 12.55 36.43
N LEU A 678 20.42 12.10 37.30
CA LEU A 678 20.14 12.76 38.58
C LEU A 678 21.34 12.74 39.52
N LYS A 679 22.00 11.59 39.63
CA LYS A 679 23.22 11.43 40.43
C LYS A 679 24.33 12.34 39.92
N THR A 680 24.58 12.34 38.62
CA THR A 680 25.74 13.01 38.01
C THR A 680 25.60 14.52 37.95
N TYR A 681 24.40 15.07 37.75
CA TYR A 681 24.21 16.51 37.56
C TYR A 681 23.46 17.24 38.67
N TRP A 682 22.72 16.53 39.52
CA TRP A 682 21.93 17.12 40.62
C TRP A 682 22.21 16.47 41.99
N ASN A 683 23.12 15.49 42.06
CA ASN A 683 23.44 14.76 43.30
C ASN A 683 22.18 14.18 43.99
N GLU A 684 21.16 13.85 43.21
CA GLU A 684 19.90 13.27 43.66
C GLU A 684 19.95 11.74 43.48
N THR A 685 19.36 11.00 44.41
CA THR A 685 19.21 9.54 44.32
C THR A 685 17.72 9.19 44.32
N ILE A 686 17.36 8.14 43.58
CA ILE A 686 16.01 7.57 43.57
C ILE A 686 16.10 6.25 44.32
N GLU A 687 15.15 6.00 45.24
CA GLU A 687 15.04 4.72 45.93
C GLU A 687 14.94 3.55 44.93
N GLU A 688 15.65 2.46 45.25
CA GLU A 688 15.52 1.22 44.48
C GLU A 688 14.19 0.57 44.80
N GLU A 689 13.49 0.13 43.75
CA GLU A 689 12.26 -0.62 43.95
C GLU A 689 12.60 -2.01 44.46
N THR A 690 11.87 -2.42 45.49
CA THR A 690 12.00 -3.77 46.03
C THR A 690 11.20 -4.70 45.13
N HIS A 691 11.90 -5.41 44.25
CA HIS A 691 11.30 -6.46 43.43
C HIS A 691 11.28 -7.78 44.21
N MET A 692 10.32 -8.64 43.88
CA MET A 692 10.35 -10.01 44.41
C MET A 692 11.56 -10.75 43.86
N LYS A 693 12.04 -11.75 44.60
CA LYS A 693 13.06 -12.64 44.09
C LYS A 693 12.44 -13.62 43.10
N LEU A 694 12.43 -13.27 41.81
CA LEU A 694 11.87 -14.09 40.73
C LEU A 694 12.95 -14.58 39.77
N GLU A 695 13.13 -15.90 39.68
CA GLU A 695 13.99 -16.54 38.69
C GLU A 695 13.23 -16.74 37.37
N VAL A 696 13.77 -16.20 36.26
CA VAL A 696 13.19 -16.31 34.92
C VAL A 696 14.27 -16.75 33.93
N GLU A 697 14.00 -17.80 33.14
CA GLU A 697 14.91 -18.23 32.08
C GLU A 697 14.93 -17.22 30.92
N LYS A 698 16.10 -16.99 30.31
CA LYS A 698 16.27 -16.03 29.19
C LYS A 698 15.33 -16.29 28.01
N GLU A 699 15.05 -17.55 27.69
CA GLU A 699 14.14 -17.88 26.60
C GLU A 699 12.68 -17.54 26.96
N LEU A 700 12.29 -17.75 28.22
CA LEU A 700 10.98 -17.35 28.71
C LEU A 700 10.84 -15.82 28.72
N GLU A 701 11.87 -15.08 29.14
CA GLU A 701 11.87 -13.62 29.09
C GLU A 701 11.67 -13.11 27.65
N ARG A 702 12.35 -13.71 26.66
CA ARG A 702 12.15 -13.39 25.24
C ARG A 702 10.73 -13.70 24.77
N LYS A 703 10.16 -14.83 25.18
CA LYS A 703 8.77 -15.19 24.89
C LYS A 703 7.79 -14.17 25.44
N LEU A 704 7.95 -13.77 26.71
CA LEU A 704 7.11 -12.75 27.36
C LEU A 704 7.25 -11.41 26.63
N SER A 705 8.48 -11.02 26.30
CA SER A 705 8.76 -9.79 25.55
C SER A 705 8.14 -9.79 24.15
N ALA A 706 8.14 -10.92 23.45
CA ALA A 706 7.45 -11.05 22.16
C ALA A 706 5.93 -10.86 22.31
N GLY A 707 5.36 -11.31 23.43
CA GLY A 707 3.97 -11.09 23.82
C GLY A 707 3.66 -9.70 24.40
N GLN A 708 4.65 -8.80 24.50
CA GLN A 708 4.54 -7.50 25.16
C GLN A 708 4.08 -7.63 26.63
N ILE A 709 4.63 -8.61 27.35
CA ILE A 709 4.37 -8.89 28.76
C ILE A 709 5.63 -8.54 29.55
N LEU A 710 5.47 -7.74 30.60
CA LEU A 710 6.56 -7.37 31.51
C LEU A 710 6.80 -8.47 32.55
N ILE A 711 8.01 -8.55 33.09
CA ILE A 711 8.26 -9.42 34.24
C ILE A 711 7.45 -8.91 35.45
N GLU A 712 7.35 -7.59 35.59
CA GLU A 712 6.57 -6.90 36.62
C GLU A 712 5.05 -7.15 36.48
N ASP A 713 4.56 -7.51 35.28
CA ASP A 713 3.17 -7.98 35.12
C ASP A 713 3.03 -9.38 35.78
N MET A 714 4.04 -10.25 35.67
CA MET A 714 4.06 -11.58 36.32
C MET A 714 4.26 -11.46 37.83
N GLU A 715 5.12 -10.55 38.29
CA GLU A 715 5.30 -10.25 39.73
C GLU A 715 3.97 -9.87 40.37
N GLN A 716 3.19 -8.99 39.74
CA GLN A 716 1.85 -8.61 40.23
C GLN A 716 0.87 -9.79 40.29
N VAL A 717 0.91 -10.70 39.30
CA VAL A 717 0.06 -11.90 39.32
C VAL A 717 0.44 -12.79 40.50
N ILE A 718 1.73 -13.05 40.70
CA ILE A 718 2.24 -13.91 41.78
C ILE A 718 1.90 -13.29 43.14
N GLU A 719 2.19 -12.00 43.35
CA GLU A 719 1.85 -11.29 44.59
C GLU A 719 0.36 -11.36 44.92
N HIS A 720 -0.50 -11.17 43.92
CA HIS A 720 -1.94 -11.27 44.11
C HIS A 720 -2.35 -12.69 44.51
N CYS A 721 -1.83 -13.71 43.81
CA CYS A 721 -2.18 -15.09 44.07
C CYS A 721 -1.70 -15.57 45.44
N GLU A 722 -0.51 -15.18 45.86
CA GLU A 722 0.02 -15.52 47.19
C GLU A 722 -0.68 -14.75 48.31
N ARG A 723 -1.01 -13.47 48.10
CA ARG A 723 -1.70 -12.65 49.11
C ARG A 723 -3.14 -13.10 49.34
N GLU A 724 -3.88 -13.39 48.28
CA GLU A 724 -5.30 -13.74 48.34
C GLU A 724 -5.54 -15.26 48.42
N ASP A 725 -4.46 -16.05 48.47
CA ASP A 725 -4.48 -17.52 48.37
C ASP A 725 -5.31 -18.03 47.18
N ARG A 726 -5.07 -17.42 46.01
CA ARG A 726 -5.74 -17.74 44.73
C ARG A 726 -4.83 -18.58 43.83
N GLY A 727 -5.42 -19.23 42.84
CA GLY A 727 -4.73 -20.09 41.87
C GLY A 727 -4.93 -21.59 42.11
N ILE A 728 -4.46 -22.39 41.15
CA ILE A 728 -4.53 -23.86 41.18
C ILE A 728 -3.13 -24.44 41.21
N ILE A 729 -2.97 -25.62 41.83
CA ILE A 729 -1.72 -26.37 41.79
C ILE A 729 -1.88 -27.46 40.75
N ASP A 730 -0.96 -27.49 39.79
CA ASP A 730 -0.86 -28.58 38.82
C ASP A 730 -0.41 -29.86 39.56
N PRO A 731 -1.21 -30.94 39.54
CA PRO A 731 -0.89 -32.17 40.26
C PRO A 731 0.28 -32.95 39.66
N GLU A 732 0.65 -32.71 38.40
CA GLU A 732 1.77 -33.40 37.73
C GLU A 732 3.11 -32.73 38.03
N THR A 733 3.15 -31.40 37.95
CA THR A 733 4.39 -30.62 38.12
C THR A 733 4.56 -30.07 39.53
N GLY A 734 3.47 -29.89 40.27
CA GLY A 734 3.44 -29.16 41.54
C GLY A 734 3.51 -27.64 41.38
N HIS A 735 3.49 -27.11 40.15
CA HIS A 735 3.53 -25.67 39.90
C HIS A 735 2.20 -25.02 40.27
N ARG A 736 2.25 -23.78 40.74
CA ARG A 736 1.08 -22.94 40.99
C ARG A 736 0.76 -22.13 39.73
N ILE A 737 -0.50 -22.11 39.34
CA ILE A 737 -1.00 -21.37 38.18
C ILE A 737 -2.05 -20.38 38.66
N GLY A 738 -1.78 -19.11 38.45
CA GLY A 738 -2.61 -18.01 38.89
C GLY A 738 -2.83 -16.98 37.79
N HIS A 739 -3.80 -16.09 38.02
CA HIS A 739 -4.06 -14.99 37.10
C HIS A 739 -4.42 -13.71 37.84
N LEU A 740 -4.21 -12.58 37.15
CA LEU A 740 -4.66 -11.27 37.58
C LEU A 740 -5.07 -10.46 36.36
N LYS A 741 -6.21 -9.77 36.47
CA LYS A 741 -6.58 -8.76 35.48
C LYS A 741 -5.86 -7.44 35.80
N ILE A 742 -4.95 -7.04 34.93
CA ILE A 742 -4.24 -5.76 35.00
C ILE A 742 -4.82 -4.88 33.89
N GLN A 743 -5.51 -3.82 34.29
CA GLN A 743 -6.27 -2.94 33.37
C GLN A 743 -7.26 -3.72 32.50
N HIS A 744 -6.98 -3.86 31.19
CA HIS A 744 -7.85 -4.49 30.21
C HIS A 744 -7.46 -5.94 29.86
N MET A 745 -6.32 -6.42 30.36
CA MET A 745 -5.76 -7.73 30.01
C MET A 745 -5.68 -8.63 31.25
N THR A 746 -5.99 -9.91 31.06
CA THR A 746 -5.81 -10.95 32.07
C THR A 746 -4.48 -11.63 31.84
N TYR A 747 -3.60 -11.58 32.82
CA TYR A 747 -2.27 -12.16 32.81
C TYR A 747 -2.28 -13.44 33.63
N TRP A 748 -1.59 -14.46 33.13
CA TRP A 748 -1.42 -15.75 33.79
C TRP A 748 0.05 -16.01 34.05
N ALA A 749 0.35 -16.55 35.23
CA ALA A 749 1.68 -16.98 35.62
C ALA A 749 1.61 -18.42 36.12
N GLU A 750 2.53 -19.25 35.64
CA GLU A 750 2.83 -20.57 36.17
C GLU A 750 4.19 -20.49 36.86
N TYR A 751 4.23 -20.78 38.16
CA TYR A 751 5.40 -20.54 38.99
C TYR A 751 5.53 -21.57 40.12
N GLU A 752 6.72 -21.69 40.68
CA GLU A 752 7.00 -22.45 41.89
C GLU A 752 7.52 -21.53 43.00
N VAL A 753 7.20 -21.88 44.25
CA VAL A 753 7.75 -21.20 45.44
C VAL A 753 9.03 -21.93 45.85
N LEU A 754 10.14 -21.19 45.91
CA LEU A 754 11.45 -21.72 46.25
C LEU A 754 11.66 -21.81 47.77
N PRO A 755 12.51 -22.73 48.27
CA PRO A 755 12.74 -22.93 49.71
C PRO A 755 13.28 -21.69 50.46
N ASP A 756 13.87 -20.74 49.74
CA ASP A 756 14.42 -19.50 50.29
C ASP A 756 13.43 -18.34 50.30
N GLY A 757 12.16 -18.60 49.95
CA GLY A 757 11.10 -17.59 49.87
C GLY A 757 11.08 -16.81 48.55
N GLY A 758 11.91 -17.17 47.57
CA GLY A 758 11.81 -16.69 46.20
C GLY A 758 10.79 -17.46 45.37
N TYR A 759 10.70 -17.10 44.10
CA TYR A 759 9.82 -17.73 43.12
C TYR A 759 10.61 -18.05 41.86
N LYS A 760 10.18 -19.06 41.12
CA LYS A 760 10.67 -19.30 39.75
C LYS A 760 9.49 -19.35 38.79
N LEU A 761 9.60 -18.59 37.71
CA LEU A 761 8.59 -18.53 36.65
C LEU A 761 8.86 -19.61 35.61
N TRP A 762 7.87 -20.45 35.38
CA TRP A 762 7.92 -21.51 34.36
C TRP A 762 7.22 -21.11 33.07
N ASN A 763 6.15 -20.32 33.17
CA ASN A 763 5.40 -19.86 32.01
C ASN A 763 4.60 -18.60 32.32
N GLY A 764 4.30 -17.82 31.30
CA GLY A 764 3.39 -16.69 31.39
C GLY A 764 2.76 -16.36 30.04
N TYR A 765 1.52 -15.87 30.07
CA TYR A 765 0.78 -15.43 28.89
C TYR A 765 -0.33 -14.46 29.29
N SER A 766 -0.92 -13.77 28.31
CA SER A 766 -2.03 -12.86 28.54
C SER A 766 -3.14 -13.06 27.50
N HIS A 767 -4.37 -12.72 27.89
CA HIS A 767 -5.53 -12.72 27.00
C HIS A 767 -6.56 -11.68 27.40
N ARG A 768 -7.48 -11.37 26.47
CA ARG A 768 -8.55 -10.37 26.67
C ARG A 768 -9.82 -10.87 27.37
N MET A 769 -9.90 -12.17 27.69
CA MET A 769 -11.10 -12.73 28.31
C MET A 769 -11.21 -12.28 29.78
N ASN A 770 -12.40 -11.83 30.16
CA ASN A 770 -12.76 -11.68 31.57
C ASN A 770 -13.16 -13.07 32.10
N LEU A 771 -12.67 -13.43 33.27
CA LEU A 771 -13.07 -14.65 33.95
C LEU A 771 -14.18 -14.26 34.93
N GLU A 772 -15.40 -14.76 34.71
CA GLU A 772 -16.54 -14.51 35.60
C GLU A 772 -16.53 -15.52 36.76
N GLY A 773 -16.71 -15.05 38.00
CA GLY A 773 -16.84 -15.89 39.18
C GLY A 773 -15.64 -15.89 40.15
N GLU A 774 -14.87 -14.80 40.23
CA GLU A 774 -13.86 -14.58 41.27
C GLU A 774 -14.39 -14.57 42.71
#